data_AF-A0AA88XDS4-F1
#
_entry.id   AF-A0AA88XDS4-F1
#
_cell.length_a   1.000
_cell.length_b   1.000
_cell.length_c   1.000
_cell.angle_alpha   90.00
_cell.angle_beta   90.00
_cell.angle_gamma   90.00
#
_symmetry.space_group_name_H-M   'P 1'
#
loop_
_entity.id
_entity.type
_entity.pdbx_description
1 polymer ?
#
loop_
_entity_poly.entity_id
_entity_poly.type
_entity_poly.pdbx_seq_one_letter_code
_entity_poly.pdbx_strand_id
1 'polypeptide(L)'
;MDLCDRLSFLFGTEEYVSLRRDLVLLREELNSYKFRDVRRRFICSGSLGEGVAYPRSDDDVMMYNTNTRVVKSYREATQRYDLLMVPSESSPGYCLLLDVNQSYPVNIIHVINEMPFLSSSLWKQYDLQEGESIHGPCRSQIVCDYEYDRAECIYFPSWPDIANNWILRNRIQSWPSHDIMRNIIMQGCHVVPIGDQSSFYHEHEWRISFSMAERTLMHSLNHVQFLTYNLLRLCLKRIIAKGSPDVLCSYFMKTTLFYTAENTPSQLWQVENIDTCFKTCLSVLYDYVYHIYCPNFFIPEYNMMKRKVNHTNRQPLLDIIRSLHDIGIVGTIHLCGESGCLDERISFSSIESNLDFEFVNSALFNLILSSLLHIISTTDIYGVLFKLFRLLQSYNACETANIMFRYSIIFCCQQLIDRLLIQLRINKRNYRLHKRIETLLRIGYRVDVTTGKLTAATYMYLIGKTESALSHIRRLLSEYPPYALACRSNNDTLVAYMDVMCSRGYTIGYKVRQAYALRHRLIENVLNALPQPLRILISTFPDNISVPLEPLSYTYVLESLCYIRLQNFALLKKSTRCLVDRLDDLTDNYYIVFTRMYIGIIKYEQNDDQSACRWFGSAYIIANTLPPVFCKPSSDSIMTYLACLLNRRFRTGR
;
A
#
# COMPACT_ATOMS: atom_id res chain seq x y z
N MET A 1 -14.17 18.18 -22.96
CA MET A 1 -13.70 16.95 -22.32
C MET A 1 -14.87 15.99 -22.34
N ASP A 2 -14.69 14.81 -22.92
CA ASP A 2 -15.73 13.79 -22.96
C ASP A 2 -16.11 13.35 -21.54
N LEU A 3 -17.32 12.82 -21.36
CA LEU A 3 -17.84 12.41 -20.07
C LEU A 3 -17.02 11.25 -19.48
N CYS A 4 -16.57 10.33 -20.34
CA CYS A 4 -15.67 9.25 -19.97
C CYS A 4 -14.27 9.73 -19.55
N ASP A 5 -13.73 10.77 -20.22
CA ASP A 5 -12.46 11.40 -19.82
C ASP A 5 -12.56 11.99 -18.41
N ARG A 6 -13.68 12.69 -18.11
CA ARG A 6 -13.94 13.25 -16.78
C ARG A 6 -14.00 12.17 -15.70
N LEU A 7 -14.69 11.07 -15.97
CA LEU A 7 -14.78 9.95 -15.04
C LEU A 7 -13.44 9.21 -14.88
N SER A 8 -12.69 9.03 -15.97
CA SER A 8 -11.34 8.44 -15.96
C SER A 8 -10.35 9.33 -15.20
N PHE A 9 -10.53 10.64 -15.24
CA PHE A 9 -9.76 11.55 -14.43
C PHE A 9 -10.11 11.43 -12.93
N LEU A 10 -11.38 11.21 -12.59
CA LEU A 10 -11.83 11.03 -11.20
C LEU A 10 -11.43 9.66 -10.61
N PHE A 11 -11.56 8.58 -11.39
CA PHE A 11 -11.41 7.20 -10.90
C PHE A 11 -10.14 6.50 -11.40
N GLY A 12 -9.41 7.12 -12.33
CA GLY A 12 -8.24 6.57 -13.01
C GLY A 12 -8.55 6.05 -14.41
N THR A 13 -7.58 6.15 -15.31
CA THR A 13 -7.64 5.52 -16.64
C THR A 13 -7.49 4.01 -16.53
N GLU A 14 -7.84 3.28 -17.59
CA GLU A 14 -7.70 1.83 -17.66
C GLU A 14 -6.27 1.36 -17.32
N GLU A 15 -5.26 2.00 -17.90
CA GLU A 15 -3.84 1.72 -17.62
C GLU A 15 -3.50 1.92 -16.13
N TYR A 16 -3.95 3.02 -15.51
CA TYR A 16 -3.69 3.27 -14.08
C TYR A 16 -4.44 2.30 -13.16
N VAL A 17 -5.67 1.92 -13.52
CA VAL A 17 -6.44 0.91 -12.78
C VAL A 17 -5.73 -0.43 -12.84
N SER A 18 -5.28 -0.84 -14.03
CA SER A 18 -4.49 -2.06 -14.23
C SER A 18 -3.22 -2.04 -13.40
N LEU A 19 -2.46 -0.93 -13.43
CA LEU A 19 -1.26 -0.75 -12.62
C LEU A 19 -1.54 -0.95 -11.13
N ARG A 20 -2.60 -0.33 -10.59
CA ARG A 20 -2.96 -0.46 -9.18
C ARG A 20 -3.29 -1.91 -8.81
N ARG A 21 -4.00 -2.64 -9.67
CA ARG A 21 -4.32 -4.07 -9.46
C ARG A 21 -3.06 -4.92 -9.40
N ASP A 22 -2.13 -4.74 -10.33
CA ASP A 22 -0.86 -5.47 -10.35
C ASP A 22 0.01 -5.16 -9.13
N LEU A 23 0.04 -3.89 -8.70
CA LEU A 23 0.75 -3.45 -7.49
C LEU A 23 0.17 -4.10 -6.22
N VAL A 24 -1.15 -4.29 -6.15
CA VAL A 24 -1.80 -4.98 -5.03
C VAL A 24 -1.47 -6.47 -5.02
N LEU A 25 -1.49 -7.14 -6.18
CA LEU A 25 -1.09 -8.55 -6.28
C LEU A 25 0.38 -8.74 -5.90
N LEU A 26 1.26 -7.80 -6.29
CA LEU A 26 2.65 -7.79 -5.82
C LEU A 26 2.73 -7.64 -4.31
N ARG A 27 1.94 -6.75 -3.69
CA ARG A 27 1.89 -6.56 -2.23
C ARG A 27 1.48 -7.85 -1.50
N GLU A 28 0.47 -8.56 -1.99
CA GLU A 28 0.03 -9.84 -1.40
C GLU A 28 1.13 -10.89 -1.39
N GLU A 29 1.84 -11.02 -2.51
CA GLU A 29 2.96 -11.93 -2.60
C GLU A 29 4.12 -11.49 -1.69
N LEU A 30 4.43 -10.20 -1.65
CA LEU A 30 5.46 -9.68 -0.75
C LEU A 30 5.13 -10.00 0.72
N ASN A 31 3.87 -9.85 1.11
CA ASN A 31 3.40 -10.24 2.44
C ASN A 31 3.50 -11.76 2.65
N SER A 32 3.32 -12.58 1.61
CA SER A 32 3.54 -14.04 1.72
C SER A 32 4.99 -14.41 2.04
N TYR A 33 5.98 -13.60 1.64
CA TYR A 33 7.37 -13.77 2.06
C TYR A 33 7.55 -13.38 3.53
N LYS A 34 6.98 -12.24 3.94
CA LYS A 34 7.05 -11.74 5.33
C LYS A 34 6.48 -12.74 6.34
N PHE A 35 5.37 -13.38 5.99
CA PHE A 35 4.62 -14.24 6.89
C PHE A 35 4.74 -15.74 6.56
N ARG A 36 5.80 -16.11 5.81
CA ARG A 36 6.06 -17.50 5.40
C ARG A 36 6.18 -18.42 6.61
N ASP A 37 6.93 -18.01 7.63
CA ASP A 37 7.22 -18.85 8.81
C ASP A 37 5.97 -19.08 9.67
N VAL A 38 5.08 -18.10 9.73
CA VAL A 38 3.79 -18.20 10.43
C VAL A 38 2.67 -18.75 9.54
N ARG A 39 2.98 -19.17 8.30
CA ARG A 39 2.06 -19.81 7.35
C ARG A 39 0.78 -19.01 7.07
N ARG A 40 0.84 -17.68 7.13
CA ARG A 40 -0.30 -16.80 6.85
C ARG A 40 -0.25 -16.27 5.41
N ARG A 41 -1.42 -16.16 4.78
CA ARG A 41 -1.62 -15.52 3.48
C ARG A 41 -2.57 -14.35 3.59
N PHE A 42 -2.34 -13.35 2.74
CA PHE A 42 -3.07 -12.08 2.72
C PHE A 42 -3.73 -11.94 1.35
N ILE A 43 -4.97 -11.46 1.36
CA ILE A 43 -5.75 -11.16 0.17
C ILE A 43 -6.31 -9.76 0.39
N CYS A 44 -5.82 -8.79 -0.38
CA CYS A 44 -6.39 -7.46 -0.44
C CYS A 44 -7.72 -7.51 -1.19
N SER A 45 -8.80 -7.16 -0.50
CA SER A 45 -10.14 -7.05 -1.06
C SER A 45 -10.57 -5.59 -1.12
N GLY A 46 -11.86 -5.34 -1.35
CA GLY A 46 -12.43 -4.01 -1.33
C GLY A 46 -11.85 -3.06 -2.38
N SER A 47 -11.84 -1.77 -2.05
CA SER A 47 -11.46 -0.70 -3.00
C SER A 47 -10.04 -0.89 -3.55
N LEU A 48 -9.09 -1.15 -2.65
CA LEU A 48 -7.68 -1.32 -3.02
C LEU A 48 -7.52 -2.53 -3.95
N GLY A 49 -8.06 -3.68 -3.56
CA GLY A 49 -8.02 -4.93 -4.35
C GLY A 49 -8.67 -4.81 -5.74
N GLU A 50 -9.65 -3.93 -5.90
CA GLU A 50 -10.37 -3.69 -7.15
C GLU A 50 -9.66 -2.68 -8.09
N GLY A 51 -8.57 -2.06 -7.62
CA GLY A 51 -7.84 -1.03 -8.36
C GLY A 51 -8.42 0.37 -8.19
N VAL A 52 -9.11 0.64 -7.08
CA VAL A 52 -9.69 1.95 -6.74
C VAL A 52 -8.90 2.56 -5.60
N ALA A 53 -8.51 3.84 -5.73
CA ALA A 53 -7.76 4.56 -4.71
C ALA A 53 -8.50 5.83 -4.31
N TYR A 54 -9.10 5.84 -3.11
CA TYR A 54 -9.64 7.05 -2.50
C TYR A 54 -8.71 7.50 -1.37
N PRO A 55 -8.46 8.81 -1.19
CA PRO A 55 -7.78 9.30 0.00
C PRO A 55 -8.51 8.81 1.26
N ARG A 56 -7.76 8.24 2.21
CA ARG A 56 -8.30 7.69 3.47
C ARG A 56 -9.35 6.58 3.28
N SER A 57 -9.26 5.77 2.21
CA SER A 57 -9.99 4.51 2.19
C SER A 57 -9.41 3.54 3.23
N ASP A 58 -10.30 2.75 3.80
CA ASP A 58 -10.03 1.52 4.54
C ASP A 58 -9.14 0.55 3.73
N ASP A 59 -8.24 -0.15 4.43
CA ASP A 59 -7.44 -1.26 3.88
C ASP A 59 -8.12 -2.59 4.25
N ASP A 60 -9.02 -3.04 3.37
CA ASP A 60 -9.73 -4.31 3.50
C ASP A 60 -8.82 -5.49 3.17
N VAL A 61 -8.46 -6.29 4.18
CA VAL A 61 -7.59 -7.45 3.99
C VAL A 61 -8.19 -8.70 4.62
N MET A 62 -8.35 -9.76 3.83
CA MET A 62 -8.58 -11.09 4.35
C MET A 62 -7.23 -11.75 4.65
N MET A 63 -7.13 -12.40 5.80
CA MET A 63 -5.96 -13.18 6.19
C MET A 63 -6.40 -14.60 6.54
N TYR A 64 -5.61 -15.60 6.15
CA TYR A 64 -5.87 -16.99 6.53
C TYR A 64 -4.58 -17.77 6.79
N ASN A 65 -4.67 -18.77 7.66
CA ASN A 65 -3.59 -19.72 7.90
C ASN A 65 -3.65 -20.87 6.88
N THR A 66 -2.54 -21.14 6.20
CA THR A 66 -2.46 -22.19 5.17
C THR A 66 -2.50 -23.62 5.71
N ASN A 67 -2.39 -23.81 7.03
CA ASN A 67 -2.59 -25.11 7.67
C ASN A 67 -4.07 -25.43 7.98
N THR A 68 -4.92 -24.40 7.98
CA THR A 68 -6.33 -24.50 8.36
C THR A 68 -7.16 -24.35 7.11
N ARG A 69 -8.01 -25.34 6.84
CA ARG A 69 -8.91 -25.29 5.69
C ARG A 69 -10.26 -25.93 6.01
N VAL A 70 -11.26 -25.51 5.26
CA VAL A 70 -12.58 -26.14 5.27
C VAL A 70 -12.62 -27.29 4.26
N VAL A 71 -13.35 -28.35 4.56
CA VAL A 71 -13.56 -29.51 3.68
C VAL A 71 -15.06 -29.80 3.52
N LYS A 72 -15.45 -30.48 2.43
CA LYS A 72 -16.86 -30.82 2.15
C LYS A 72 -17.34 -32.08 2.84
N SER A 73 -16.43 -33.00 3.14
CA SER A 73 -16.78 -34.31 3.66
C SER A 73 -15.70 -34.86 4.58
N TYR A 74 -16.09 -35.80 5.46
CA TYR A 74 -15.13 -36.54 6.30
C TYR A 74 -14.02 -37.23 5.49
N ARG A 75 -14.31 -37.63 4.24
CA ARG A 75 -13.31 -38.28 3.37
C ARG A 75 -12.20 -37.33 2.93
N GLU A 76 -12.48 -36.03 2.89
CA GLU A 76 -11.52 -34.99 2.51
C GLU A 76 -10.70 -34.47 3.71
N ALA A 77 -11.13 -34.77 4.94
CA ALA A 77 -10.49 -34.35 6.19
C ALA A 77 -9.22 -35.16 6.47
N THR A 78 -8.13 -34.83 5.76
CA THR A 78 -6.85 -35.54 5.84
C THR A 78 -5.78 -34.80 6.63
N GLN A 79 -5.97 -33.52 6.93
CA GLN A 79 -5.01 -32.70 7.68
C GLN A 79 -5.47 -32.44 9.10
N ARG A 80 -4.50 -32.22 10.00
CA ARG A 80 -4.73 -32.00 11.43
C ARG A 80 -5.76 -30.90 11.71
N TYR A 81 -5.73 -29.80 10.97
CA TYR A 81 -6.58 -28.63 11.21
C TYR A 81 -7.70 -28.48 10.17
N ASP A 82 -8.15 -29.59 9.57
CA ASP A 82 -9.32 -29.59 8.68
C ASP A 82 -10.62 -29.41 9.47
N LEU A 83 -11.48 -28.52 8.97
CA LEU A 83 -12.81 -28.24 9.51
C LEU A 83 -13.87 -28.69 8.50
N LEU A 84 -14.84 -29.51 8.92
CA LEU A 84 -15.93 -29.91 8.04
C LEU A 84 -17.00 -28.81 8.01
N MET A 85 -17.36 -28.37 6.79
CA MET A 85 -18.49 -27.44 6.61
C MET A 85 -19.82 -28.18 6.83
N VAL A 86 -20.62 -27.68 7.77
CA VAL A 86 -21.98 -28.15 8.00
C VAL A 86 -22.94 -27.01 7.63
N PRO A 87 -23.89 -27.20 6.70
CA PRO A 87 -24.87 -26.17 6.38
C PRO A 87 -25.64 -25.73 7.64
N SER A 88 -25.83 -24.42 7.82
CA SER A 88 -26.71 -23.92 8.88
C SER A 88 -28.16 -23.94 8.41
N GLU A 89 -29.10 -24.10 9.34
CA GLU A 89 -30.54 -23.92 9.09
C GLU A 89 -30.96 -22.44 8.99
N SER A 90 -30.02 -21.51 9.17
CA SER A 90 -30.24 -20.07 9.03
C SER A 90 -30.28 -19.61 7.57
N SER A 91 -30.06 -18.31 7.31
CA SER A 91 -30.09 -17.77 5.96
C SER A 91 -29.07 -18.47 5.03
N PRO A 92 -29.36 -18.61 3.72
CA PRO A 92 -28.41 -19.20 2.77
C PRO A 92 -27.06 -18.47 2.80
N GLY A 93 -25.97 -19.24 2.71
CA GLY A 93 -24.59 -18.72 2.76
C GLY A 93 -23.94 -18.72 4.15
N TYR A 94 -24.64 -19.20 5.18
CA TYR A 94 -24.09 -19.44 6.51
C TYR A 94 -23.88 -20.94 6.79
N CYS A 95 -22.86 -21.27 7.56
CA CYS A 95 -22.48 -22.63 7.92
C CYS A 95 -21.89 -22.71 9.33
N LEU A 96 -21.91 -23.90 9.91
CA LEU A 96 -21.12 -24.28 11.07
C LEU A 96 -19.84 -24.99 10.62
N LEU A 97 -18.79 -24.92 11.44
CA LEU A 97 -17.51 -25.58 11.17
C LEU A 97 -17.21 -26.60 12.25
N LEU A 98 -17.25 -27.89 11.89
CA LEU A 98 -17.00 -28.99 12.81
C LEU A 98 -15.50 -29.32 12.86
N ASP A 99 -14.94 -29.38 14.08
CA ASP A 99 -13.57 -29.83 14.34
C ASP A 99 -13.49 -31.36 14.33
N VAL A 100 -13.28 -31.92 13.14
CA VAL A 100 -13.25 -33.37 12.91
C VAL A 100 -12.15 -34.06 13.73
N ASN A 101 -10.99 -33.40 13.86
CA ASN A 101 -9.79 -33.97 14.46
C ASN A 101 -9.52 -33.46 15.88
N GLN A 102 -10.47 -32.72 16.48
CA GLN A 102 -10.39 -32.17 17.83
C GLN A 102 -9.04 -31.48 18.10
N SER A 103 -8.55 -30.74 17.10
CA SER A 103 -7.20 -30.19 17.08
C SER A 103 -7.13 -28.73 17.50
N TYR A 104 -8.29 -28.08 17.69
CA TYR A 104 -8.37 -26.69 18.10
C TYR A 104 -8.47 -26.54 19.64
N PRO A 105 -8.02 -25.40 20.19
CA PRO A 105 -8.14 -25.11 21.62
C PRO A 105 -9.59 -25.17 22.13
N VAL A 106 -9.79 -25.77 23.30
CA VAL A 106 -11.12 -25.93 23.92
C VAL A 106 -11.83 -24.59 24.14
N ASN A 107 -11.08 -23.50 24.37
CA ASN A 107 -11.65 -22.17 24.60
C ASN A 107 -12.20 -21.47 23.35
N ILE A 108 -12.09 -22.07 22.16
CA ILE A 108 -12.73 -21.58 20.93
C ILE A 108 -13.69 -22.61 20.31
N ILE A 109 -13.87 -23.75 20.97
CA ILE A 109 -14.75 -24.84 20.57
C ILE A 109 -15.97 -24.87 21.47
N HIS A 110 -17.15 -25.06 20.89
CA HIS A 110 -18.39 -25.29 21.62
C HIS A 110 -19.05 -26.58 21.15
N VAL A 111 -19.54 -27.38 22.10
CA VAL A 111 -20.19 -28.66 21.81
C VAL A 111 -21.68 -28.43 21.56
N ILE A 112 -22.13 -28.68 20.34
CA ILE A 112 -23.55 -28.61 19.95
C ILE A 112 -23.97 -30.03 19.54
N ASN A 113 -24.99 -30.58 20.20
CA ASN A 113 -25.46 -31.96 19.96
C ASN A 113 -24.31 -32.98 19.98
N GLU A 114 -23.47 -32.95 21.03
CA GLU A 114 -22.30 -33.83 21.22
C GLU A 114 -21.16 -33.65 20.20
N MET A 115 -21.25 -32.65 19.32
CA MET A 115 -20.28 -32.42 18.26
C MET A 115 -19.50 -31.11 18.48
N PRO A 116 -18.16 -31.11 18.31
CA PRO A 116 -17.31 -29.94 18.57
C PRO A 116 -17.29 -28.94 17.40
N PHE A 117 -17.97 -27.82 17.56
CA PHE A 117 -18.00 -26.75 16.55
C PHE A 117 -17.10 -25.57 16.92
N LEU A 118 -16.45 -25.01 15.91
CA LEU A 118 -15.64 -23.80 16.06
C LEU A 118 -16.53 -22.56 16.16
N SER A 119 -16.41 -21.84 17.27
CA SER A 119 -17.17 -20.61 17.50
C SER A 119 -16.56 -19.42 16.75
N SER A 120 -17.38 -18.74 15.94
CA SER A 120 -16.96 -17.56 15.20
C SER A 120 -16.69 -16.35 16.10
N SER A 121 -17.46 -16.19 17.19
CA SER A 121 -17.30 -15.09 18.15
C SER A 121 -15.99 -15.24 18.93
N LEU A 122 -15.71 -16.45 19.41
CA LEU A 122 -14.47 -16.75 20.14
C LEU A 122 -13.24 -16.70 19.23
N TRP A 123 -13.37 -17.14 17.97
CA TRP A 123 -12.30 -17.01 16.97
C TRP A 123 -11.84 -15.56 16.77
N LYS A 124 -12.79 -14.61 16.71
CA LYS A 124 -12.45 -13.18 16.59
C LYS A 124 -11.71 -12.64 17.81
N GLN A 125 -11.98 -13.17 18.99
CA GLN A 125 -11.37 -12.71 20.24
C GLN A 125 -10.02 -13.37 20.54
N TYR A 126 -9.78 -14.58 20.03
CA TYR A 126 -8.66 -15.43 20.43
C TYR A 126 -7.24 -14.82 20.27
N ASP A 127 -7.04 -13.96 19.27
CA ASP A 127 -5.73 -13.33 18.96
C ASP A 127 -5.89 -11.81 18.72
N LEU A 128 -6.87 -11.20 19.40
CA LEU A 128 -7.13 -9.77 19.31
C LEU A 128 -5.97 -8.99 19.95
N GLN A 129 -5.33 -8.12 19.16
CA GLN A 129 -4.16 -7.37 19.60
C GLN A 129 -4.55 -6.07 20.32
N GLU A 130 -3.65 -5.52 21.13
CA GLU A 130 -3.88 -4.23 21.80
C GLU A 130 -4.11 -3.11 20.77
N GLY A 131 -5.21 -2.38 20.94
CA GLY A 131 -5.64 -1.34 20.00
C GLY A 131 -6.51 -1.82 18.82
N GLU A 132 -6.77 -3.12 18.70
CA GLU A 132 -7.77 -3.65 17.77
C GLU A 132 -9.18 -3.62 18.38
N SER A 133 -10.19 -3.36 17.55
CA SER A 133 -11.61 -3.48 17.86
C SER A 133 -12.29 -4.47 16.91
N ILE A 134 -13.48 -4.97 17.23
CA ILE A 134 -14.20 -5.90 16.36
C ILE A 134 -15.28 -5.13 15.60
N HIS A 135 -15.23 -5.16 14.26
CA HIS A 135 -16.26 -4.62 13.37
C HIS A 135 -16.72 -5.70 12.38
N GLY A 136 -17.94 -6.23 12.58
CA GLY A 136 -18.46 -7.31 11.75
C GLY A 136 -17.57 -8.58 11.80
N PRO A 137 -17.05 -9.06 10.65
CA PRO A 137 -16.09 -10.17 10.61
C PRO A 137 -14.64 -9.72 10.84
N CYS A 138 -14.37 -8.42 10.91
CA CYS A 138 -13.03 -7.84 10.92
C CYS A 138 -12.56 -7.53 12.35
N ARG A 139 -11.24 -7.61 12.53
CA ARG A 139 -10.50 -6.88 13.55
C ARG A 139 -10.00 -5.59 12.91
N SER A 140 -10.39 -4.47 13.49
CA SER A 140 -10.19 -3.12 12.95
C SER A 140 -9.23 -2.34 13.81
N GLN A 141 -8.27 -1.65 13.19
CA GLN A 141 -7.30 -0.80 13.89
C GLN A 141 -7.12 0.52 13.13
N ILE A 142 -6.94 1.63 13.86
CA ILE A 142 -6.56 2.91 13.28
C ILE A 142 -5.06 3.12 13.47
N VAL A 143 -4.31 3.25 12.37
CA VAL A 143 -2.87 3.55 12.39
C VAL A 143 -2.60 4.77 11.51
N CYS A 144 -2.09 5.85 12.10
CA CYS A 144 -1.76 7.10 11.41
C CYS A 144 -2.93 7.67 10.56
N ASP A 145 -4.14 7.69 11.13
CA ASP A 145 -5.39 8.12 10.49
C ASP A 145 -5.89 7.23 9.32
N TYR A 146 -5.38 5.99 9.22
CA TYR A 146 -5.89 4.97 8.30
C TYR A 146 -6.53 3.83 9.07
N GLU A 147 -7.72 3.43 8.63
CA GLU A 147 -8.45 2.28 9.15
C GLU A 147 -8.00 1.01 8.42
N TYR A 148 -7.59 0.00 9.19
CA TYR A 148 -7.14 -1.30 8.71
C TYR A 148 -8.14 -2.35 9.16
N ASP A 149 -8.85 -2.95 8.21
CA ASP A 149 -9.88 -3.95 8.47
C ASP A 149 -9.38 -5.32 8.05
N ARG A 150 -9.13 -6.17 9.06
CA ARG A 150 -8.58 -7.51 8.86
C ARG A 150 -9.59 -8.59 9.19
N ALA A 151 -10.06 -9.30 8.17
CA ALA A 151 -10.91 -10.48 8.34
C ALA A 151 -10.06 -11.76 8.45
N GLU A 152 -10.01 -12.37 9.64
CA GLU A 152 -9.36 -13.66 9.90
C GLU A 152 -10.23 -14.80 9.39
N CYS A 153 -10.09 -15.11 8.10
CA CYS A 153 -10.89 -16.07 7.38
C CYS A 153 -10.23 -17.47 7.33
N ILE A 154 -11.00 -18.47 6.90
CA ILE A 154 -10.50 -19.82 6.66
C ILE A 154 -10.72 -20.16 5.19
N TYR A 155 -9.69 -20.71 4.56
CA TYR A 155 -9.73 -21.08 3.15
C TYR A 155 -10.59 -22.33 2.93
N PHE A 156 -11.48 -22.26 1.95
CA PHE A 156 -12.27 -23.39 1.47
C PHE A 156 -11.86 -23.69 0.02
N PRO A 157 -11.01 -24.71 -0.24
CA PRO A 157 -10.46 -25.00 -1.57
C PRO A 157 -11.47 -25.48 -2.62
N SER A 158 -12.75 -25.59 -2.27
CA SER A 158 -13.79 -26.13 -3.14
C SER A 158 -14.89 -25.09 -3.34
N TRP A 159 -15.56 -25.15 -4.50
CA TRP A 159 -16.75 -24.34 -4.72
C TRP A 159 -17.92 -24.84 -3.84
N PRO A 160 -18.59 -23.96 -3.08
CA PRO A 160 -19.64 -24.38 -2.15
C PRO A 160 -20.90 -24.82 -2.91
N ASP A 161 -21.52 -25.92 -2.48
CA ASP A 161 -22.64 -26.52 -3.22
C ASP A 161 -23.86 -25.61 -3.30
N ILE A 162 -24.09 -24.77 -2.27
CA ILE A 162 -25.14 -23.75 -2.25
C ILE A 162 -25.00 -22.72 -3.38
N ALA A 163 -23.80 -22.54 -3.95
CA ALA A 163 -23.54 -21.63 -5.05
C ALA A 163 -23.48 -22.33 -6.42
N ASN A 164 -23.85 -23.62 -6.53
CA ASN A 164 -23.83 -24.32 -7.81
C ASN A 164 -24.82 -23.72 -8.84
N ASN A 165 -25.90 -23.09 -8.36
CA ASN A 165 -26.85 -22.38 -9.23
C ASN A 165 -26.20 -21.22 -9.99
N TRP A 166 -25.13 -20.62 -9.46
CA TRP A 166 -24.34 -19.64 -10.20
C TRP A 166 -23.62 -20.26 -11.40
N ILE A 167 -23.09 -21.48 -11.26
CA ILE A 167 -22.42 -22.19 -12.36
C ILE A 167 -23.43 -22.54 -13.46
N LEU A 168 -24.60 -23.05 -13.07
CA LEU A 168 -25.65 -23.52 -13.97
C LEU A 168 -26.48 -22.40 -14.61
N ARG A 169 -26.30 -21.15 -14.16
CA ARG A 169 -27.06 -19.99 -14.66
C ARG A 169 -26.85 -19.81 -16.16
N ASN A 170 -27.95 -19.67 -16.91
CA ASN A 170 -27.89 -19.35 -18.32
C ASN A 170 -27.41 -17.89 -18.53
N ARG A 171 -26.33 -17.71 -19.29
CA ARG A 171 -25.71 -16.40 -19.55
C ARG A 171 -25.77 -16.07 -21.03
N ILE A 172 -26.80 -15.32 -21.41
CA ILE A 172 -27.04 -14.94 -22.81
C ILE A 172 -25.89 -14.10 -23.36
N GLN A 173 -25.33 -13.22 -22.53
CA GLN A 173 -24.30 -12.24 -22.95
C GLN A 173 -22.86 -12.75 -22.78
N SER A 174 -22.69 -14.02 -22.39
CA SER A 174 -21.37 -14.69 -22.24
C SER A 174 -20.35 -13.97 -21.33
N TRP A 175 -20.82 -13.08 -20.45
CA TRP A 175 -20.02 -12.52 -19.36
C TRP A 175 -20.50 -13.09 -18.01
N PRO A 176 -19.57 -13.51 -17.12
CA PRO A 176 -18.14 -13.68 -17.36
C PRO A 176 -17.84 -14.82 -18.35
N SER A 177 -16.65 -14.80 -18.95
CA SER A 177 -16.22 -15.87 -19.87
C SER A 177 -16.03 -17.21 -19.13
N HIS A 178 -16.08 -18.32 -19.85
CA HIS A 178 -15.85 -19.65 -19.28
C HIS A 178 -14.50 -19.79 -18.57
N ASP A 179 -13.44 -19.15 -19.06
CA ASP A 179 -12.12 -19.20 -18.41
C ASP A 179 -12.11 -18.44 -17.09
N ILE A 180 -12.81 -17.29 -17.01
CA ILE A 180 -12.98 -16.55 -15.76
C ILE A 180 -13.78 -17.39 -14.77
N MET A 181 -14.89 -18.01 -15.20
CA MET A 181 -15.68 -18.89 -14.32
C MET A 181 -14.86 -20.09 -13.84
N ARG A 182 -14.11 -20.75 -14.73
CA ARG A 182 -13.23 -21.86 -14.36
C ARG A 182 -12.19 -21.42 -13.33
N ASN A 183 -11.56 -20.26 -13.53
CA ASN A 183 -10.59 -19.71 -12.58
C ASN A 183 -11.24 -19.46 -11.21
N ILE A 184 -12.42 -18.85 -11.18
CA ILE A 184 -13.19 -18.62 -9.94
C ILE A 184 -13.47 -19.94 -9.21
N ILE A 185 -13.96 -20.97 -9.93
CA ILE A 185 -14.29 -22.27 -9.35
C ILE A 185 -13.03 -22.96 -8.81
N MET A 186 -11.92 -22.93 -9.56
CA MET A 186 -10.66 -23.55 -9.14
C MET A 186 -9.99 -22.87 -7.94
N GLN A 187 -10.26 -21.57 -7.73
CA GLN A 187 -9.75 -20.83 -6.57
C GLN A 187 -10.50 -21.13 -5.27
N GLY A 188 -11.67 -21.81 -5.33
CA GLY A 188 -12.50 -22.04 -4.17
C GLY A 188 -13.08 -20.73 -3.59
N CYS A 189 -13.31 -20.71 -2.27
CA CYS A 189 -13.77 -19.53 -1.56
C CYS A 189 -13.21 -19.48 -0.13
N HIS A 190 -13.75 -18.62 0.72
CA HIS A 190 -13.37 -18.52 2.13
C HIS A 190 -14.61 -18.56 3.02
N VAL A 191 -14.42 -18.74 4.32
CA VAL A 191 -15.44 -18.48 5.33
C VAL A 191 -14.93 -17.45 6.32
N VAL A 192 -15.79 -16.51 6.71
CA VAL A 192 -15.46 -15.41 7.63
C VAL A 192 -16.28 -15.50 8.93
N PRO A 193 -15.74 -15.05 10.07
CA PRO A 193 -16.32 -15.30 11.39
C PRO A 193 -17.46 -14.32 11.73
N ILE A 194 -18.60 -14.51 11.06
CA ILE A 194 -19.82 -13.75 11.31
C ILE A 194 -21.04 -14.63 11.03
N GLY A 195 -21.93 -14.74 12.02
CA GLY A 195 -23.21 -15.45 11.88
C GLY A 195 -24.36 -14.55 11.44
N ASP A 196 -25.49 -15.18 11.12
CA ASP A 196 -26.73 -14.47 10.84
C ASP A 196 -27.29 -13.98 12.17
N GLN A 197 -27.44 -12.66 12.36
CA GLN A 197 -27.94 -12.09 13.61
C GLN A 197 -29.35 -12.57 14.01
N SER A 198 -30.10 -13.21 13.10
CA SER A 198 -31.37 -13.86 13.44
C SER A 198 -31.30 -15.33 13.78
N SER A 199 -30.12 -15.94 13.67
CA SER A 199 -29.91 -17.34 14.03
C SER A 199 -29.73 -17.50 15.53
N PHE A 200 -30.26 -18.59 16.07
CA PHE A 200 -29.95 -19.01 17.44
C PHE A 200 -28.45 -19.30 17.61
N TYR A 201 -27.81 -19.83 16.56
CA TYR A 201 -26.39 -20.18 16.56
C TYR A 201 -25.49 -19.07 16.00
N HIS A 202 -25.93 -17.81 15.96
CA HIS A 202 -25.20 -16.69 15.32
C HIS A 202 -23.76 -16.50 15.82
N GLU A 203 -23.45 -16.85 17.08
CA GLU A 203 -22.09 -16.78 17.60
C GLU A 203 -21.17 -17.91 17.06
N HIS A 204 -21.75 -18.99 16.58
CA HIS A 204 -21.06 -20.20 16.08
C HIS A 204 -21.01 -20.26 14.55
N GLU A 205 -21.91 -19.54 13.89
CA GLU A 205 -22.01 -19.51 12.44
C GLU A 205 -20.90 -18.71 11.78
N TRP A 206 -20.54 -19.19 10.60
CA TRP A 206 -19.59 -18.59 9.69
C TRP A 206 -20.30 -18.25 8.39
N ARG A 207 -19.89 -17.16 7.74
CA ARG A 207 -20.45 -16.76 6.43
C ARG A 207 -19.48 -17.12 5.32
N ILE A 208 -19.98 -17.72 4.25
CA ILE A 208 -19.21 -17.96 3.03
C ILE A 208 -18.87 -16.60 2.39
N SER A 209 -17.59 -16.41 2.07
CA SER A 209 -17.06 -15.20 1.45
C SER A 209 -16.52 -15.49 0.05
N PHE A 210 -17.04 -14.75 -0.92
CA PHE A 210 -16.65 -14.81 -2.33
C PHE A 210 -15.72 -13.67 -2.73
N SER A 211 -15.07 -12.96 -1.80
CA SER A 211 -14.27 -11.76 -2.11
C SER A 211 -13.19 -11.98 -3.20
N MET A 212 -12.58 -13.17 -3.29
CA MET A 212 -11.65 -13.50 -4.37
C MET A 212 -12.35 -13.66 -5.73
N ALA A 213 -13.51 -14.29 -5.75
CA ALA A 213 -14.33 -14.43 -6.95
C ALA A 213 -14.83 -13.05 -7.42
N GLU A 214 -15.32 -12.23 -6.49
CA GLU A 214 -15.71 -10.84 -6.75
C GLU A 214 -14.56 -10.03 -7.33
N ARG A 215 -13.37 -10.11 -6.74
CA ARG A 215 -12.19 -9.42 -7.27
C ARG A 215 -11.85 -9.87 -8.69
N THR A 216 -11.93 -11.17 -8.95
CA THR A 216 -11.70 -11.74 -10.29
C THR A 216 -12.73 -11.22 -11.30
N LEU A 217 -14.00 -11.10 -10.91
CA LEU A 217 -15.04 -10.47 -11.74
C LEU A 217 -14.79 -8.99 -11.94
N MET A 218 -14.43 -8.24 -10.89
CA MET A 218 -14.10 -6.82 -10.97
C MET A 218 -12.91 -6.56 -11.89
N HIS A 219 -11.93 -7.47 -11.92
CA HIS A 219 -10.77 -7.40 -12.80
C HIS A 219 -11.10 -7.74 -14.26
N SER A 220 -12.21 -8.46 -14.52
CA SER A 220 -12.65 -8.79 -15.87
C SER A 220 -13.65 -7.80 -16.49
N LEU A 221 -14.10 -6.82 -15.71
CA LEU A 221 -14.91 -5.72 -16.21
C LEU A 221 -14.11 -4.88 -17.21
N ASN A 222 -14.79 -4.40 -18.25
CA ASN A 222 -14.22 -3.37 -19.10
C ASN A 222 -14.18 -2.01 -18.39
N HIS A 223 -13.47 -1.05 -18.98
CA HIS A 223 -13.27 0.25 -18.34
C HIS A 223 -14.58 1.02 -18.11
N VAL A 224 -15.55 0.96 -19.04
CA VAL A 224 -16.87 1.63 -18.88
C VAL A 224 -17.66 1.07 -17.71
N GLN A 225 -17.67 -0.26 -17.54
CA GLN A 225 -18.27 -0.93 -16.39
C GLN A 225 -17.60 -0.52 -15.08
N PHE A 226 -16.27 -0.45 -15.06
CA PHE A 226 -15.50 0.01 -13.91
C PHE A 226 -15.82 1.47 -13.53
N LEU A 227 -15.89 2.38 -14.51
CA LEU A 227 -16.27 3.78 -14.27
C LEU A 227 -17.71 3.88 -13.76
N THR A 228 -18.65 3.12 -14.34
CA THR A 228 -20.05 3.07 -13.92
C THR A 228 -20.19 2.62 -12.47
N TYR A 229 -19.47 1.57 -12.08
CA TYR A 229 -19.43 1.09 -10.69
C TYR A 229 -18.93 2.16 -9.71
N ASN A 230 -17.83 2.84 -10.04
CA ASN A 230 -17.27 3.87 -9.17
C ASN A 230 -18.19 5.09 -9.07
N LEU A 231 -18.92 5.42 -10.14
CA LEU A 231 -19.95 6.44 -10.09
C LEU A 231 -21.12 6.03 -9.18
N LEU A 232 -21.62 4.80 -9.27
CA LEU A 232 -22.65 4.27 -8.35
C LEU A 232 -22.19 4.34 -6.89
N ARG A 233 -20.92 3.99 -6.61
CA ARG A 233 -20.34 4.12 -5.27
C ARG A 233 -20.23 5.57 -4.81
N LEU A 234 -19.89 6.49 -5.71
CA LEU A 234 -19.86 7.92 -5.40
C LEU A 234 -21.27 8.42 -5.04
N CYS A 235 -22.29 8.05 -5.82
CA CYS A 235 -23.70 8.36 -5.53
C CYS A 235 -24.12 7.80 -4.17
N LEU A 236 -23.75 6.55 -3.88
CA LEU A 236 -24.01 5.94 -2.59
C LEU A 236 -23.46 6.81 -1.45
N LYS A 237 -22.16 7.14 -1.51
CA LYS A 237 -21.48 7.86 -0.43
C LYS A 237 -21.96 9.30 -0.28
N ARG A 238 -22.28 9.99 -1.38
CA ARG A 238 -22.54 11.45 -1.38
C ARG A 238 -24.00 11.83 -1.33
N ILE A 239 -24.88 10.99 -1.86
CA ILE A 239 -26.29 11.34 -2.09
C ILE A 239 -27.18 10.35 -1.32
N ILE A 240 -27.08 9.05 -1.64
CA ILE A 240 -27.98 8.04 -1.05
C ILE A 240 -27.78 7.92 0.45
N ALA A 241 -26.55 7.78 0.93
CA ALA A 241 -26.26 7.61 2.36
C ALA A 241 -26.61 8.85 3.20
N LYS A 242 -26.66 10.05 2.60
CA LYS A 242 -27.11 11.26 3.30
C LYS A 242 -28.63 11.26 3.50
N GLY A 243 -29.39 10.81 2.50
CA GLY A 243 -30.86 10.74 2.57
C GLY A 243 -31.41 9.44 3.20
N SER A 244 -30.61 8.38 3.24
CA SER A 244 -30.98 7.05 3.76
C SER A 244 -29.75 6.34 4.32
N PRO A 245 -29.23 6.79 5.48
CA PRO A 245 -28.03 6.22 6.09
C PRO A 245 -28.23 4.73 6.42
N ASP A 246 -27.15 3.95 6.27
CA ASP A 246 -27.04 2.53 6.64
C ASP A 246 -27.99 1.53 5.94
N VAL A 247 -28.82 1.99 5.00
CA VAL A 247 -29.73 1.12 4.23
C VAL A 247 -28.98 0.36 3.14
N LEU A 248 -28.29 1.08 2.26
CA LEU A 248 -27.48 0.52 1.18
C LEU A 248 -25.99 0.64 1.51
N CYS A 249 -25.20 -0.30 1.01
CA CYS A 249 -23.73 -0.30 1.08
C CYS A 249 -23.12 -0.57 -0.30
N SER A 250 -21.80 -0.47 -0.41
CA SER A 250 -21.06 -0.65 -1.68
C SER A 250 -21.30 -2.02 -2.32
N TYR A 251 -21.63 -3.04 -1.51
CA TYR A 251 -21.95 -4.38 -1.99
C TYR A 251 -23.17 -4.41 -2.92
N PHE A 252 -24.22 -3.64 -2.61
CA PHE A 252 -25.39 -3.53 -3.50
C PHE A 252 -25.03 -2.91 -4.85
N MET A 253 -24.13 -1.91 -4.87
CA MET A 253 -23.67 -1.29 -6.11
C MET A 253 -22.89 -2.30 -6.97
N LYS A 254 -22.04 -3.11 -6.33
CA LYS A 254 -21.29 -4.17 -7.00
C LYS A 254 -22.21 -5.23 -7.58
N THR A 255 -23.16 -5.73 -6.79
CA THR A 255 -24.13 -6.73 -7.23
C THR A 255 -25.02 -6.21 -8.37
N THR A 256 -25.48 -4.96 -8.27
CA THR A 256 -26.25 -4.30 -9.33
C THR A 256 -25.45 -4.27 -10.63
N LEU A 257 -24.18 -3.85 -10.58
CA LEU A 257 -23.31 -3.84 -11.74
C LEU A 257 -23.14 -5.25 -12.33
N PHE A 258 -22.85 -6.26 -11.50
CA PHE A 258 -22.65 -7.64 -11.98
C PHE A 258 -23.89 -8.20 -12.68
N TYR A 259 -25.07 -8.04 -12.11
CA TYR A 259 -26.31 -8.46 -12.78
C TYR A 259 -26.58 -7.64 -14.04
N THR A 260 -26.30 -6.33 -14.04
CA THR A 260 -26.48 -5.51 -15.25
C THR A 260 -25.54 -5.98 -16.35
N ALA A 261 -24.26 -6.20 -16.05
CA ALA A 261 -23.25 -6.69 -16.98
C ALA A 261 -23.57 -8.10 -17.53
N GLU A 262 -24.10 -8.99 -16.69
CA GLU A 262 -24.49 -10.35 -17.10
C GLU A 262 -25.71 -10.36 -18.05
N ASN A 263 -26.61 -9.38 -17.93
CA ASN A 263 -27.89 -9.35 -18.65
C ASN A 263 -27.94 -8.34 -19.80
N THR A 264 -26.89 -7.56 -20.05
CA THR A 264 -26.85 -6.55 -21.12
C THR A 264 -25.77 -6.85 -22.17
N PRO A 265 -26.02 -6.52 -23.44
CA PRO A 265 -25.05 -6.77 -24.51
C PRO A 265 -23.78 -5.95 -24.33
N SER A 266 -22.64 -6.47 -24.78
CA SER A 266 -21.34 -5.79 -24.69
C SER A 266 -21.29 -4.46 -25.45
N GLN A 267 -22.15 -4.29 -26.46
CA GLN A 267 -22.34 -3.04 -27.21
C GLN A 267 -22.94 -1.93 -26.35
N LEU A 268 -23.64 -2.25 -25.25
CA LEU A 268 -24.08 -1.23 -24.30
C LEU A 268 -22.87 -0.62 -23.59
N TRP A 269 -21.86 -1.41 -23.25
CA TRP A 269 -20.72 -1.00 -22.43
C TRP A 269 -19.61 -0.32 -23.23
N GLN A 270 -19.99 0.68 -24.02
CA GLN A 270 -19.09 1.52 -24.83
C GLN A 270 -19.07 2.96 -24.28
N VAL A 271 -18.02 3.72 -24.61
CA VAL A 271 -17.77 5.06 -24.07
C VAL A 271 -18.95 6.00 -24.34
N GLU A 272 -19.53 5.91 -25.54
CA GLU A 272 -20.66 6.74 -26.00
C GLU A 272 -21.94 6.48 -25.20
N ASN A 273 -22.04 5.31 -24.57
CA ASN A 273 -23.23 4.83 -23.88
C ASN A 273 -23.12 4.93 -22.34
N ILE A 274 -22.06 5.53 -21.80
CA ILE A 274 -21.77 5.51 -20.36
C ILE A 274 -22.92 6.07 -19.48
N ASP A 275 -23.64 7.11 -19.95
CA ASP A 275 -24.82 7.64 -19.25
C ASP A 275 -25.98 6.63 -19.24
N THR A 276 -26.19 5.94 -20.36
CA THR A 276 -27.18 4.86 -20.48
C THR A 276 -26.81 3.67 -19.60
N CYS A 277 -25.53 3.29 -19.53
CA CYS A 277 -25.04 2.24 -18.63
C CYS A 277 -25.36 2.59 -17.17
N PHE A 278 -25.06 3.82 -16.75
CA PHE A 278 -25.32 4.29 -15.41
C PHE A 278 -26.81 4.28 -15.07
N LYS A 279 -27.66 4.81 -15.96
CA LYS A 279 -29.12 4.79 -15.79
C LYS A 279 -29.68 3.38 -15.74
N THR A 280 -29.19 2.46 -16.58
CA THR A 280 -29.60 1.05 -16.56
C THR A 280 -29.31 0.41 -15.21
N CYS A 281 -28.13 0.65 -14.62
CA CYS A 281 -27.84 0.19 -13.27
C CYS A 281 -28.77 0.80 -12.21
N LEU A 282 -29.10 2.10 -12.32
CA LEU A 282 -30.05 2.74 -11.41
C LEU A 282 -31.46 2.14 -11.53
N SER A 283 -31.91 1.77 -12.72
CA SER A 283 -33.19 1.06 -12.92
C SER A 283 -33.18 -0.30 -12.22
N VAL A 284 -32.10 -1.09 -12.38
CA VAL A 284 -31.96 -2.38 -11.69
C VAL A 284 -31.95 -2.19 -10.17
N LEU A 285 -31.23 -1.18 -9.66
CA LEU A 285 -31.21 -0.85 -8.23
C LEU A 285 -32.60 -0.41 -7.73
N TYR A 286 -33.31 0.40 -8.52
CA TYR A 286 -34.68 0.82 -8.24
C TYR A 286 -35.60 -0.40 -8.11
N ASP A 287 -35.52 -1.35 -9.03
CA ASP A 287 -36.32 -2.57 -8.99
C ASP A 287 -36.03 -3.40 -7.74
N TYR A 288 -34.77 -3.50 -7.31
CA TYR A 288 -34.42 -4.18 -6.06
C TYR A 288 -35.05 -3.52 -4.83
N VAL A 289 -35.05 -2.19 -4.75
CA VAL A 289 -35.68 -1.45 -3.65
C VAL A 289 -37.20 -1.54 -3.74
N TYR A 290 -37.75 -1.49 -4.95
CA TYR A 290 -39.18 -1.59 -5.20
C TYR A 290 -39.70 -2.97 -4.79
N HIS A 291 -39.02 -4.05 -5.15
CA HIS A 291 -39.44 -5.41 -4.77
C HIS A 291 -38.92 -5.86 -3.40
N ILE A 292 -38.11 -5.03 -2.70
CA ILE A 292 -37.42 -5.39 -1.45
C ILE A 292 -36.63 -6.70 -1.64
N TYR A 293 -36.03 -6.86 -2.81
CA TYR A 293 -35.37 -8.09 -3.22
C TYR A 293 -34.13 -7.78 -4.05
N CYS A 294 -32.95 -7.95 -3.46
CA CYS A 294 -31.67 -7.94 -4.16
C CYS A 294 -30.99 -9.30 -3.94
N PRO A 295 -30.96 -10.18 -4.95
CA PRO A 295 -30.33 -11.48 -4.81
C PRO A 295 -28.81 -11.32 -4.68
N ASN A 296 -28.16 -12.13 -3.84
CA ASN A 296 -26.71 -12.20 -3.86
C ASN A 296 -26.23 -12.82 -5.18
N PHE A 297 -25.14 -12.27 -5.73
CA PHE A 297 -24.68 -12.65 -7.07
C PHE A 297 -24.31 -14.14 -7.18
N PHE A 298 -23.72 -14.74 -6.14
CA PHE A 298 -23.29 -16.14 -6.12
C PHE A 298 -24.31 -17.08 -5.48
N ILE A 299 -25.13 -16.58 -4.54
CA ILE A 299 -26.19 -17.32 -3.85
C ILE A 299 -27.53 -16.58 -4.06
N PRO A 300 -28.21 -16.74 -5.21
CA PRO A 300 -29.42 -15.97 -5.52
C PRO A 300 -30.55 -16.10 -4.49
N GLU A 301 -30.60 -17.22 -3.78
CA GLU A 301 -31.56 -17.51 -2.70
C GLU A 301 -31.38 -16.55 -1.50
N TYR A 302 -30.19 -15.96 -1.33
CA TYR A 302 -29.92 -14.98 -0.29
C TYR A 302 -30.33 -13.57 -0.72
N ASN A 303 -31.50 -13.11 -0.24
CA ASN A 303 -31.96 -11.74 -0.42
C ASN A 303 -31.25 -10.76 0.53
N MET A 304 -30.39 -9.91 -0.01
CA MET A 304 -29.58 -8.94 0.74
C MET A 304 -30.38 -7.73 1.25
N MET A 305 -31.54 -7.42 0.67
CA MET A 305 -32.41 -6.31 1.13
C MET A 305 -33.23 -6.67 2.37
N LYS A 306 -33.30 -7.97 2.71
CA LYS A 306 -34.10 -8.47 3.82
C LYS A 306 -33.74 -7.74 5.11
N ARG A 307 -34.75 -7.14 5.76
CA ARG A 307 -34.65 -6.33 7.00
C ARG A 307 -33.90 -4.99 6.89
N LYS A 308 -33.35 -4.63 5.74
CA LYS A 308 -32.70 -3.31 5.52
C LYS A 308 -33.69 -2.25 5.01
N VAL A 309 -34.55 -2.65 4.07
CA VAL A 309 -35.59 -1.79 3.52
C VAL A 309 -36.93 -2.11 4.18
N ASN A 310 -37.60 -1.08 4.68
CA ASN A 310 -38.88 -1.15 5.38
C ASN A 310 -39.82 -0.05 4.87
N HIS A 311 -41.03 0.05 5.44
CA HIS A 311 -42.04 1.00 4.98
C HIS A 311 -41.65 2.48 5.19
N THR A 312 -40.72 2.80 6.09
CA THR A 312 -40.32 4.18 6.37
C THR A 312 -39.19 4.67 5.46
N ASN A 313 -38.27 3.80 5.06
CA ASN A 313 -37.12 4.18 4.23
C ASN A 313 -37.26 3.83 2.74
N ARG A 314 -38.21 2.96 2.35
CA ARG A 314 -38.37 2.52 0.96
C ARG A 314 -38.72 3.65 0.00
N GLN A 315 -39.75 4.45 0.31
CA GLN A 315 -40.21 5.51 -0.59
C GLN A 315 -39.15 6.61 -0.76
N PRO A 316 -38.54 7.16 0.31
CA PRO A 316 -37.44 8.12 0.17
C PRO A 316 -36.28 7.60 -0.68
N LEU A 317 -35.92 6.32 -0.51
CA LEU A 317 -34.84 5.71 -1.29
C LEU A 317 -35.20 5.58 -2.79
N LEU A 318 -36.45 5.19 -3.11
CA LEU A 318 -36.94 5.14 -4.48
C LEU A 318 -36.92 6.54 -5.14
N ASP A 319 -37.31 7.57 -4.40
CA ASP A 319 -37.34 8.94 -4.91
C ASP A 319 -35.94 9.48 -5.18
N ILE A 320 -34.97 9.18 -4.30
CA ILE A 320 -33.55 9.51 -4.53
C ILE A 320 -33.01 8.80 -5.78
N ILE A 321 -33.24 7.50 -5.93
CA ILE A 321 -32.75 6.72 -7.09
C ILE A 321 -33.40 7.23 -8.38
N ARG A 322 -34.70 7.54 -8.36
CA ARG A 322 -35.40 8.11 -9.53
C ARG A 322 -34.83 9.48 -9.90
N SER A 323 -34.60 10.35 -8.94
CA SER A 323 -33.97 11.65 -9.18
C SER A 323 -32.59 11.52 -9.81
N LEU A 324 -31.74 10.61 -9.32
CA LEU A 324 -30.43 10.32 -9.92
C LEU A 324 -30.53 9.81 -11.36
N HIS A 325 -31.53 8.97 -11.62
CA HIS A 325 -31.80 8.45 -12.96
C HIS A 325 -32.18 9.58 -13.92
N ASP A 326 -33.06 10.50 -13.50
CA ASP A 326 -33.58 11.58 -14.35
C ASP A 326 -32.50 12.62 -14.69
N ILE A 327 -31.61 12.96 -13.75
CA ILE A 327 -30.55 13.95 -13.96
C ILE A 327 -29.32 13.40 -14.70
N GLY A 328 -29.15 12.07 -14.74
CA GLY A 328 -28.01 11.40 -15.37
C GLY A 328 -26.65 11.75 -14.75
N ILE A 329 -25.57 11.42 -15.46
CA ILE A 329 -24.20 11.56 -14.93
C ILE A 329 -23.82 13.03 -14.72
N VAL A 330 -24.15 13.92 -15.65
CA VAL A 330 -23.77 15.35 -15.55
C VAL A 330 -24.38 15.98 -14.30
N GLY A 331 -25.69 15.80 -14.08
CA GLY A 331 -26.35 16.29 -12.88
C GLY A 331 -25.84 15.62 -11.61
N THR A 332 -25.55 14.32 -11.66
CA THR A 332 -24.97 13.58 -10.53
C THR A 332 -23.61 14.14 -10.11
N ILE A 333 -22.69 14.38 -11.05
CA ILE A 333 -21.37 14.97 -10.77
C ILE A 333 -21.53 16.38 -10.18
N HIS A 334 -22.45 17.18 -10.73
CA HIS A 334 -22.73 18.52 -10.24
C HIS A 334 -23.24 18.51 -8.79
N LEU A 335 -24.23 17.68 -8.45
CA LEU A 335 -24.73 17.52 -7.07
C LEU A 335 -23.65 17.05 -6.10
N CYS A 336 -22.76 16.16 -6.56
CA CYS A 336 -21.62 15.71 -5.76
C CYS A 336 -20.62 16.84 -5.49
N GLY A 337 -20.46 17.77 -6.44
CA GLY A 337 -19.59 18.95 -6.33
C GLY A 337 -20.16 20.08 -5.47
N GLU A 338 -21.42 20.47 -5.67
CA GLU A 338 -22.09 21.55 -4.91
C GLU A 338 -22.28 21.23 -3.43
N SER A 339 -22.26 19.94 -3.06
CA SER A 339 -22.29 19.49 -1.66
C SER A 339 -21.07 19.94 -0.83
N GLY A 340 -20.15 20.76 -1.36
CA GLY A 340 -18.92 21.21 -0.69
C GLY A 340 -17.96 20.06 -0.36
N CYS A 341 -18.08 18.94 -1.09
CA CYS A 341 -17.63 17.65 -0.61
C CYS A 341 -16.77 16.86 -1.60
N LEU A 342 -16.74 17.18 -2.90
CA LEU A 342 -15.52 16.92 -3.67
C LEU A 342 -14.46 17.75 -2.94
N ASP A 343 -13.52 17.05 -2.27
CA ASP A 343 -12.51 17.63 -1.38
C ASP A 343 -12.01 18.97 -1.95
N GLU A 344 -11.66 19.99 -1.15
CA GLU A 344 -11.09 21.26 -1.64
C GLU A 344 -9.83 21.04 -2.52
N ARG A 345 -9.31 19.81 -2.57
CA ARG A 345 -8.23 19.32 -3.45
C ARG A 345 -8.67 18.86 -4.84
N ILE A 346 -9.95 18.53 -5.05
CA ILE A 346 -10.57 18.17 -6.34
C ILE A 346 -11.36 19.38 -6.88
N SER A 347 -10.89 20.62 -6.64
CA SER A 347 -11.29 21.71 -7.53
C SER A 347 -10.61 21.44 -8.88
N PHE A 348 -11.37 21.40 -9.97
CA PHE A 348 -10.81 21.18 -11.32
C PHE A 348 -9.70 22.19 -11.68
N SER A 349 -9.64 23.33 -10.98
CA SER A 349 -8.63 24.38 -11.10
C SER A 349 -7.33 24.16 -10.28
N SER A 350 -7.32 23.29 -9.27
CA SER A 350 -6.15 23.02 -8.40
C SER A 350 -5.38 21.74 -8.76
N ILE A 351 -5.88 21.01 -9.75
CA ILE A 351 -5.44 19.67 -10.10
C ILE A 351 -4.19 19.68 -10.99
N GLU A 352 -4.04 20.66 -11.88
CA GLU A 352 -2.91 20.72 -12.81
C GLU A 352 -1.56 20.97 -12.11
N SER A 353 -1.55 21.44 -10.85
CA SER A 353 -0.32 21.76 -10.12
C SER A 353 0.14 20.72 -9.10
N ASN A 354 -0.65 19.68 -8.77
CA ASN A 354 -0.38 18.80 -7.62
C ASN A 354 -0.42 17.28 -7.88
N LEU A 355 -1.06 16.80 -8.94
CA LEU A 355 -1.37 15.36 -9.11
C LEU A 355 -0.17 14.47 -9.49
N ASP A 356 0.87 15.05 -10.07
CA ASP A 356 2.03 14.30 -10.58
C ASP A 356 2.93 13.71 -9.48
N PHE A 357 2.89 14.28 -8.26
CA PHE A 357 3.81 13.92 -7.16
C PHE A 357 3.14 13.25 -5.95
N GLU A 358 1.85 13.51 -5.69
CA GLU A 358 1.09 12.73 -4.70
C GLU A 358 0.94 11.26 -5.12
N PHE A 359 0.87 10.96 -6.41
CA PHE A 359 0.79 9.58 -6.90
C PHE A 359 2.12 8.80 -6.75
N VAL A 360 3.27 9.47 -6.89
CA VAL A 360 4.59 8.85 -6.63
C VAL A 360 4.82 8.66 -5.12
N ASN A 361 4.25 9.53 -4.28
CA ASN A 361 4.15 9.32 -2.83
C ASN A 361 2.90 8.53 -2.42
N SER A 362 2.20 7.88 -3.35
CA SER A 362 0.93 7.21 -3.06
C SER A 362 1.10 6.22 -1.91
N ALA A 363 0.05 6.10 -1.09
CA ALA A 363 -0.02 5.12 -0.02
C ALA A 363 0.38 3.72 -0.53
N LEU A 364 -0.06 3.34 -1.73
CA LEU A 364 0.26 2.06 -2.36
C LEU A 364 1.78 1.88 -2.60
N PHE A 365 2.48 2.91 -3.08
CA PHE A 365 3.93 2.87 -3.24
C PHE A 365 4.65 2.65 -1.91
N ASN A 366 4.26 3.44 -0.90
CA ASN A 366 4.84 3.33 0.45
C ASN A 366 4.55 1.96 1.08
N LEU A 367 3.35 1.41 0.86
CA LEU A 367 2.98 0.07 1.32
C LEU A 367 3.85 -1.00 0.66
N ILE A 368 4.09 -0.93 -0.65
CA ILE A 368 5.02 -1.86 -1.33
C ILE A 368 6.43 -1.74 -0.74
N LEU A 369 6.95 -0.53 -0.59
CA LEU A 369 8.26 -0.32 0.04
C LEU A 369 8.33 -0.88 1.46
N SER A 370 7.23 -0.74 2.23
CA SER A 370 7.14 -1.32 3.57
C SER A 370 7.15 -2.85 3.54
N SER A 371 6.41 -3.49 2.62
CA SER A 371 6.41 -4.95 2.46
C SER A 371 7.78 -5.48 2.02
N LEU A 372 8.52 -4.72 1.19
CA LEU A 372 9.87 -5.09 0.78
C LEU A 372 10.84 -5.19 1.96
N LEU A 373 10.69 -4.38 3.01
CA LEU A 373 11.60 -4.37 4.18
C LEU A 373 11.69 -5.73 4.89
N HIS A 374 10.67 -6.56 4.73
CA HIS A 374 10.54 -7.83 5.44
C HIS A 374 10.98 -9.04 4.62
N ILE A 375 11.63 -8.85 3.46
CA ILE A 375 12.11 -9.98 2.65
C ILE A 375 13.39 -10.55 3.28
N ILE A 376 13.30 -11.80 3.77
CA ILE A 376 14.34 -12.42 4.61
C ILE A 376 15.31 -13.32 3.83
N SER A 377 15.04 -13.70 2.58
CA SER A 377 15.98 -14.51 1.78
C SER A 377 16.42 -13.88 0.46
N THR A 378 17.66 -14.16 0.06
CA THR A 378 18.21 -13.71 -1.23
C THR A 378 17.41 -14.25 -2.42
N THR A 379 16.90 -15.48 -2.32
CA THR A 379 16.06 -16.10 -3.37
C THR A 379 14.75 -15.34 -3.55
N ASP A 380 14.11 -14.93 -2.46
CA ASP A 380 12.88 -14.14 -2.51
C ASP A 380 13.14 -12.76 -3.14
N ILE A 381 14.26 -12.10 -2.80
CA ILE A 381 14.64 -10.82 -3.44
C ILE A 381 14.78 -10.97 -4.95
N TYR A 382 15.40 -12.05 -5.44
CA TYR A 382 15.49 -12.29 -6.88
C TYR A 382 14.13 -12.55 -7.53
N GLY A 383 13.23 -13.29 -6.85
CA GLY A 383 11.86 -13.51 -7.31
C GLY A 383 11.10 -12.20 -7.47
N VAL A 384 11.22 -11.30 -6.48
CA VAL A 384 10.62 -9.96 -6.51
C VAL A 384 11.22 -9.10 -7.61
N LEU A 385 12.55 -9.07 -7.75
CA LEU A 385 13.22 -8.33 -8.83
C LEU A 385 12.72 -8.78 -10.20
N PHE A 386 12.60 -10.10 -10.43
CA PHE A 386 12.11 -10.63 -11.70
C PHE A 386 10.69 -10.14 -12.03
N LYS A 387 9.80 -10.07 -11.04
CA LYS A 387 8.43 -9.56 -11.22
C LYS A 387 8.40 -8.07 -11.45
N LEU A 388 9.16 -7.29 -10.67
CA LEU A 388 9.32 -5.85 -10.90
C LEU A 388 9.87 -5.58 -12.30
N PHE A 389 10.78 -6.40 -12.82
CA PHE A 389 11.26 -6.29 -14.20
C PHE A 389 10.17 -6.57 -15.24
N ARG A 390 9.35 -7.61 -15.04
CA ARG A 390 8.21 -7.89 -15.93
C ARG A 390 7.21 -6.73 -15.93
N LEU A 391 6.84 -6.23 -14.75
CA LEU A 391 5.93 -5.09 -14.63
C LEU A 391 6.51 -3.82 -15.25
N LEU A 392 7.80 -3.55 -15.04
CA LEU A 392 8.49 -2.43 -15.69
C LEU A 392 8.46 -2.53 -17.22
N GLN A 393 8.50 -3.74 -17.78
CA GLN A 393 8.35 -3.96 -19.22
C GLN A 393 6.89 -3.77 -19.67
N SER A 394 5.92 -4.29 -18.93
CA SER A 394 4.49 -4.16 -19.24
C SER A 394 4.00 -2.71 -19.23
N TYR A 395 4.50 -1.89 -18.30
CA TYR A 395 4.12 -0.48 -18.12
C TYR A 395 5.21 0.48 -18.58
N ASN A 396 5.94 0.14 -19.65
CA ASN A 396 7.06 0.94 -20.12
C ASN A 396 6.65 2.36 -20.59
N ALA A 397 5.40 2.56 -21.00
CA ALA A 397 4.84 3.84 -21.42
C ALA A 397 4.35 4.68 -20.22
N CYS A 398 3.83 4.05 -19.17
CA CYS A 398 3.43 4.73 -17.95
C CYS A 398 4.64 5.25 -17.17
N GLU A 399 4.87 6.56 -17.21
CA GLU A 399 6.01 7.19 -16.54
C GLU A 399 5.99 6.99 -15.02
N THR A 400 4.80 7.04 -14.42
CA THR A 400 4.64 6.87 -12.97
C THR A 400 4.97 5.46 -12.52
N ALA A 401 4.49 4.44 -13.24
CA ALA A 401 4.82 3.05 -12.99
C ALA A 401 6.33 2.80 -13.12
N ASN A 402 6.95 3.36 -14.17
CA ASN A 402 8.39 3.29 -14.37
C ASN A 402 9.18 3.82 -13.18
N ILE A 403 8.81 4.99 -12.66
CA ILE A 403 9.46 5.60 -11.49
C ILE A 403 9.31 4.67 -10.28
N MET A 404 8.09 4.22 -9.98
CA MET A 404 7.80 3.35 -8.85
C MET A 404 8.62 2.05 -8.92
N PHE A 405 8.55 1.32 -10.04
CA PHE A 405 9.23 0.03 -10.19
C PHE A 405 10.75 0.16 -10.12
N ARG A 406 11.33 1.19 -10.77
CA ARG A 406 12.77 1.42 -10.70
C ARG A 406 13.22 1.78 -9.29
N TYR A 407 12.45 2.56 -8.57
CA TYR A 407 12.72 2.88 -7.17
C TYR A 407 12.63 1.63 -6.28
N SER A 408 11.62 0.78 -6.47
CA SER A 408 11.52 -0.53 -5.78
C SER A 408 12.71 -1.45 -6.10
N ILE A 409 13.20 -1.45 -7.34
CA ILE A 409 14.42 -2.18 -7.74
C ILE A 409 15.65 -1.66 -6.97
N ILE A 410 15.81 -0.33 -6.83
CA ILE A 410 16.89 0.24 -6.02
C ILE A 410 16.80 -0.26 -4.58
N PHE A 411 15.60 -0.29 -4.01
CA PHE A 411 15.38 -0.76 -2.65
C PHE A 411 15.74 -2.24 -2.47
N CYS A 412 15.34 -3.11 -3.41
CA CYS A 412 15.79 -4.50 -3.44
C CYS A 412 17.31 -4.62 -3.57
N CYS A 413 17.97 -3.73 -4.33
CA CYS A 413 19.43 -3.70 -4.42
C CYS A 413 20.08 -3.37 -3.07
N GLN A 414 19.53 -2.43 -2.30
CA GLN A 414 20.02 -2.12 -0.96
C GLN A 414 19.97 -3.34 -0.03
N GLN A 415 18.92 -4.15 -0.11
CA GLN A 415 18.82 -5.41 0.66
C GLN A 415 19.85 -6.46 0.23
N LEU A 416 20.14 -6.55 -1.08
CA LEU A 416 21.20 -7.43 -1.57
C LEU A 416 22.59 -6.94 -1.13
N ILE A 417 22.82 -5.63 -1.10
CA ILE A 417 24.07 -5.00 -0.63
C ILE A 417 24.29 -5.33 0.84
N ASP A 418 23.27 -5.19 1.67
CA ASP A 418 23.33 -5.54 3.08
C ASP A 418 23.84 -6.98 3.29
N ARG A 419 23.16 -7.94 2.66
CA ARG A 419 23.52 -9.37 2.75
C ARG A 419 24.93 -9.65 2.24
N LEU A 420 25.35 -8.95 1.19
CA LEU A 420 26.72 -9.02 0.69
C LEU A 420 27.73 -8.54 1.73
N LEU A 421 27.47 -7.44 2.43
CA LEU A 421 28.39 -6.90 3.44
C LEU A 421 28.56 -7.88 4.61
N ILE A 422 27.51 -8.61 4.98
CA ILE A 422 27.60 -9.73 5.93
C ILE A 422 28.49 -10.84 5.38
N GLN A 423 28.30 -11.25 4.12
CA GLN A 423 29.07 -12.33 3.50
C GLN A 423 30.53 -11.97 3.18
N LEU A 424 30.83 -10.70 2.89
CA LEU A 424 32.20 -10.23 2.60
C LEU A 424 33.10 -10.29 3.84
N ARG A 425 32.53 -10.31 5.05
CA ARG A 425 33.28 -10.65 6.28
C ARG A 425 33.73 -12.12 6.30
N ILE A 426 33.14 -12.98 5.46
CA ILE A 426 33.27 -14.44 5.51
C ILE A 426 33.87 -15.03 4.21
N ASN A 427 33.75 -14.39 3.04
CA ASN A 427 34.15 -15.05 1.77
C ASN A 427 34.68 -14.11 0.66
N LYS A 428 35.78 -14.51 0.00
CA LYS A 428 36.47 -13.78 -1.09
C LYS A 428 35.82 -13.92 -2.49
N ARG A 429 34.71 -14.67 -2.64
CA ARG A 429 34.17 -15.13 -3.94
C ARG A 429 32.82 -14.52 -4.37
N ASN A 430 32.68 -13.19 -4.43
CA ASN A 430 31.40 -12.56 -4.82
C ASN A 430 31.44 -11.56 -6.00
N TYR A 431 32.42 -11.67 -6.91
CA TYR A 431 32.53 -10.81 -8.11
C TYR A 431 31.27 -10.78 -9.00
N ARG A 432 30.61 -11.93 -9.20
CA ARG A 432 29.38 -12.02 -10.03
C ARG A 432 28.21 -11.23 -9.42
N LEU A 433 28.08 -11.25 -8.09
CA LEU A 433 27.01 -10.55 -7.39
C LEU A 433 27.26 -9.04 -7.37
N HIS A 434 28.51 -8.60 -7.21
CA HIS A 434 28.89 -7.20 -7.39
C HIS A 434 28.51 -6.66 -8.76
N LYS A 435 28.85 -7.37 -9.85
CA LYS A 435 28.54 -6.94 -11.22
C LYS A 435 27.02 -6.85 -11.45
N ARG A 436 26.24 -7.77 -10.87
CA ARG A 436 24.77 -7.74 -10.93
C ARG A 436 24.20 -6.52 -10.21
N ILE A 437 24.60 -6.27 -8.95
CA ILE A 437 24.13 -5.10 -8.19
C ILE A 437 24.50 -3.81 -8.91
N GLU A 438 25.72 -3.69 -9.42
CA GLU A 438 26.14 -2.50 -10.18
C GLU A 438 25.25 -2.29 -11.42
N THR A 439 24.93 -3.36 -12.15
CA THR A 439 24.05 -3.29 -13.32
C THR A 439 22.63 -2.84 -12.93
N LEU A 440 22.09 -3.39 -11.83
CA LEU A 440 20.77 -3.04 -11.33
C LEU A 440 20.71 -1.59 -10.81
N LEU A 441 21.74 -1.12 -10.12
CA LEU A 441 21.80 0.26 -9.62
C LEU A 441 21.85 1.29 -10.75
N ARG A 442 22.44 0.95 -11.91
CA ARG A 442 22.41 1.82 -13.10
C ARG A 442 20.99 2.03 -13.63
N ILE A 443 20.08 1.08 -13.43
CA ILE A 443 18.65 1.24 -13.76
C ILE A 443 18.03 2.35 -12.93
N GLY A 444 18.48 2.48 -11.68
CA GLY A 444 18.07 3.50 -10.73
C GLY A 444 18.50 4.93 -11.07
N TYR A 445 19.48 5.12 -11.97
CA TYR A 445 19.99 6.47 -12.28
C TYR A 445 18.99 7.32 -13.06
N ARG A 446 17.97 6.67 -13.62
CA ARG A 446 16.88 7.31 -14.38
C ARG A 446 15.59 7.42 -13.57
N VAL A 447 15.64 7.25 -12.26
CA VAL A 447 14.48 7.41 -11.37
C VAL A 447 14.23 8.88 -11.10
N ASP A 448 15.23 9.55 -10.54
CA ASP A 448 15.20 10.92 -10.06
C ASP A 448 16.64 11.50 -10.12
N VAL A 449 16.85 12.72 -9.64
CA VAL A 449 18.18 13.34 -9.68
C VAL A 449 19.16 12.70 -8.70
N THR A 450 18.66 12.06 -7.63
CA THR A 450 19.49 11.62 -6.49
C THR A 450 19.54 10.12 -6.21
N THR A 451 18.41 9.45 -6.03
CA THR A 451 18.26 8.17 -5.31
C THR A 451 19.18 7.07 -5.86
N GLY A 452 19.17 6.85 -7.17
CA GLY A 452 19.98 5.80 -7.80
C GLY A 452 21.48 6.06 -7.68
N LYS A 453 21.91 7.30 -7.93
CA LYS A 453 23.32 7.71 -7.88
C LYS A 453 23.86 7.64 -6.45
N LEU A 454 23.06 8.11 -5.50
CA LEU A 454 23.40 8.14 -4.08
C LEU A 454 23.49 6.71 -3.53
N THR A 455 22.55 5.83 -3.87
CA THR A 455 22.63 4.40 -3.51
C THR A 455 23.89 3.74 -4.08
N ALA A 456 24.25 4.04 -5.33
CA ALA A 456 25.48 3.52 -5.93
C ALA A 456 26.75 4.09 -5.28
N ALA A 457 26.78 5.38 -4.96
CA ALA A 457 27.88 6.00 -4.23
C ALA A 457 28.06 5.34 -2.86
N THR A 458 26.97 5.17 -2.10
CA THR A 458 26.99 4.51 -0.79
C THR A 458 27.51 3.09 -0.92
N TYR A 459 27.03 2.34 -1.89
CA TYR A 459 27.52 0.98 -2.15
C TYR A 459 29.03 0.93 -2.43
N MET A 460 29.52 1.79 -3.33
CA MET A 460 30.94 1.86 -3.69
C MET A 460 31.81 2.24 -2.48
N TYR A 461 31.34 3.16 -1.65
CA TYR A 461 32.01 3.51 -0.40
C TYR A 461 32.08 2.32 0.56
N LEU A 462 30.98 1.59 0.74
CA LEU A 462 30.90 0.46 1.66
C LEU A 462 31.82 -0.70 1.28
N ILE A 463 32.03 -0.94 -0.03
CA ILE A 463 32.96 -1.97 -0.52
C ILE A 463 34.42 -1.46 -0.65
N GLY A 464 34.71 -0.25 -0.17
CA GLY A 464 36.07 0.32 -0.16
C GLY A 464 36.53 0.97 -1.47
N LYS A 465 35.67 1.08 -2.49
CA LYS A 465 35.97 1.76 -3.77
C LYS A 465 35.71 3.26 -3.68
N THR A 466 36.49 3.95 -2.86
CA THR A 466 36.29 5.37 -2.52
C THR A 466 36.30 6.30 -3.73
N GLU A 467 37.21 6.10 -4.68
CA GLU A 467 37.27 6.92 -5.91
C GLU A 467 36.03 6.73 -6.80
N SER A 468 35.52 5.49 -6.90
CA SER A 468 34.27 5.22 -7.61
C SER A 468 33.07 5.87 -6.92
N ALA A 469 33.04 5.87 -5.58
CA ALA A 469 32.01 6.58 -4.82
C ALA A 469 32.04 8.09 -5.12
N LEU A 470 33.23 8.72 -5.09
CA LEU A 470 33.40 10.13 -5.44
C LEU A 470 33.00 10.45 -6.88
N SER A 471 33.24 9.54 -7.83
CA SER A 471 32.79 9.70 -9.22
C SER A 471 31.25 9.81 -9.31
N HIS A 472 30.53 8.94 -8.61
CA HIS A 472 29.07 9.00 -8.55
C HIS A 472 28.56 10.25 -7.83
N ILE A 473 29.21 10.67 -6.75
CA ILE A 473 28.88 11.89 -5.99
C ILE A 473 29.07 13.13 -6.86
N ARG A 474 30.23 13.27 -7.52
CA ARG A 474 30.52 14.41 -8.40
C ARG A 474 29.50 14.51 -9.53
N ARG A 475 29.15 13.36 -10.11
CA ARG A 475 28.09 13.29 -11.13
C ARG A 475 26.74 13.73 -10.59
N LEU A 476 26.36 13.30 -9.38
CA LEU A 476 25.13 13.74 -8.73
C LEU A 476 25.14 15.26 -8.54
N LEU A 477 26.19 15.80 -7.91
CA LEU A 477 26.32 17.24 -7.64
C LEU A 477 26.33 18.09 -8.93
N SER A 478 26.91 17.60 -10.03
CA SER A 478 26.89 18.30 -11.32
C SER A 478 25.52 18.28 -12.01
N GLU A 479 24.70 17.27 -11.73
CA GLU A 479 23.37 17.09 -12.34
C GLU A 479 22.25 17.58 -11.39
N TYR A 480 22.56 18.04 -10.17
CA TYR A 480 21.56 18.49 -9.20
C TYR A 480 21.17 19.94 -9.48
N PRO A 481 19.95 20.21 -9.99
CA PRO A 481 19.58 21.58 -10.31
C PRO A 481 19.26 22.39 -9.04
N PRO A 482 19.43 23.72 -9.09
CA PRO A 482 19.08 24.59 -7.97
C PRO A 482 17.58 24.61 -7.67
N TYR A 483 16.74 24.26 -8.65
CA TYR A 483 15.28 24.13 -8.54
C TYR A 483 14.83 22.69 -8.23
N ALA A 484 15.73 21.81 -7.77
CA ALA A 484 15.36 20.44 -7.42
C ALA A 484 14.36 20.43 -6.23
N LEU A 485 13.21 19.82 -6.44
CA LEU A 485 12.22 19.59 -5.39
C LEU A 485 12.58 18.37 -4.56
N ALA A 486 12.84 18.61 -3.28
CA ALA A 486 12.85 17.60 -2.22
C ALA A 486 11.58 17.72 -1.35
N CYS A 487 11.38 16.75 -0.45
CA CYS A 487 10.28 16.80 0.50
C CYS A 487 10.31 18.10 1.33
N ARG A 488 9.23 18.89 1.27
CA ARG A 488 9.08 20.21 1.94
C ARG A 488 10.12 21.25 1.49
N SER A 489 10.32 21.37 0.18
CA SER A 489 11.10 22.46 -0.42
C SER A 489 10.53 23.84 -0.03
N ASN A 490 11.39 24.85 0.09
CA ASN A 490 10.95 26.22 0.38
C ASN A 490 10.19 26.84 -0.80
N ASN A 491 9.50 27.95 -0.56
CA ASN A 491 8.69 28.63 -1.58
C ASN A 491 9.52 29.09 -2.77
N ASP A 492 10.75 29.57 -2.56
CA ASP A 492 11.61 30.05 -3.65
C ASP A 492 11.99 28.93 -4.62
N THR A 493 12.32 27.73 -4.09
CA THR A 493 12.60 26.54 -4.90
C THR A 493 11.34 26.09 -5.65
N LEU A 494 10.17 26.17 -5.00
CA LEU A 494 8.90 25.84 -5.63
C LEU A 494 8.59 26.78 -6.80
N VAL A 495 8.75 28.09 -6.62
CA VAL A 495 8.56 29.09 -7.68
C VAL A 495 9.54 28.84 -8.82
N ALA A 496 10.83 28.66 -8.52
CA ALA A 496 11.84 28.37 -9.53
C ALA A 496 11.54 27.06 -10.30
N TYR A 497 11.06 26.02 -9.62
CA TYR A 497 10.61 24.80 -10.26
C TYR A 497 9.42 25.05 -11.20
N MET A 498 8.40 25.78 -10.74
CA MET A 498 7.22 26.08 -11.55
C MET A 498 7.61 26.84 -12.83
N ASP A 499 8.48 27.84 -12.70
CA ASP A 499 8.95 28.65 -13.82
C ASP A 499 9.76 27.83 -14.84
N VAL A 500 10.62 26.92 -14.37
CA VAL A 500 11.53 26.16 -15.25
C VAL A 500 10.86 24.91 -15.84
N MET A 501 10.08 24.19 -15.03
CA MET A 501 9.61 22.84 -15.35
C MET A 501 8.13 22.77 -15.73
N CYS A 502 7.27 23.63 -15.18
CA CYS A 502 5.83 23.58 -15.43
C CYS A 502 5.40 24.44 -16.61
N SER A 503 6.13 25.51 -16.93
CA SER A 503 5.81 26.43 -18.05
C SER A 503 6.00 25.83 -19.45
N ARG A 504 6.60 24.64 -19.58
CA ARG A 504 7.07 24.08 -20.87
C ARG A 504 6.37 22.80 -21.31
N GLY A 505 5.29 22.40 -20.64
CA GLY A 505 4.52 21.21 -21.01
C GLY A 505 5.27 19.88 -20.90
N TYR A 506 6.32 19.81 -20.05
CA TYR A 506 7.07 18.57 -19.85
C TYR A 506 6.23 17.47 -19.21
N THR A 507 6.56 16.23 -19.57
CA THR A 507 5.94 15.05 -18.98
C THR A 507 6.35 14.86 -17.51
N ILE A 508 5.54 14.13 -16.74
CA ILE A 508 5.77 13.84 -15.32
C ILE A 508 7.14 13.17 -15.12
N GLY A 509 7.40 12.12 -15.90
CA GLY A 509 8.63 11.35 -15.86
C GLY A 509 9.83 12.17 -16.25
N TYR A 510 9.68 13.15 -17.14
CA TYR A 510 10.74 14.12 -17.39
C TYR A 510 10.97 15.02 -16.17
N LYS A 511 9.91 15.62 -15.61
CA LYS A 511 10.00 16.48 -14.42
C LYS A 511 10.67 15.77 -13.26
N VAL A 512 10.27 14.53 -12.94
CA VAL A 512 10.85 13.73 -11.85
C VAL A 512 12.33 13.45 -12.07
N ARG A 513 12.73 13.04 -13.28
CA ARG A 513 14.14 12.72 -13.59
C ARG A 513 15.05 13.94 -13.54
N GLN A 514 14.54 15.11 -13.86
CA GLN A 514 15.34 16.31 -14.01
C GLN A 514 15.31 17.21 -12.79
N ALA A 515 14.24 17.20 -12.00
CA ALA A 515 14.00 18.21 -10.98
C ALA A 515 13.45 17.68 -9.66
N TYR A 516 13.40 16.36 -9.44
CA TYR A 516 13.01 15.81 -8.14
C TYR A 516 14.14 15.04 -7.48
N ALA A 517 14.29 15.28 -6.17
CA ALA A 517 15.11 14.51 -5.26
C ALA A 517 14.18 13.71 -4.34
N LEU A 518 13.89 12.46 -4.71
CA LEU A 518 13.02 11.60 -3.90
C LEU A 518 13.68 11.31 -2.55
N ARG A 519 12.87 11.07 -1.51
CA ARG A 519 13.36 10.79 -0.15
C ARG A 519 14.31 9.59 -0.18
N HIS A 520 15.60 9.81 0.05
CA HIS A 520 16.57 8.72 0.06
C HIS A 520 16.41 7.88 1.33
N ARG A 521 16.01 6.62 1.20
CA ARG A 521 15.91 5.69 2.33
C ARG A 521 17.11 4.74 2.33
N LEU A 522 17.69 4.53 3.50
CA LEU A 522 18.70 3.50 3.73
C LEU A 522 18.18 2.49 4.76
N ILE A 523 18.45 1.22 4.49
CA ILE A 523 18.09 0.10 5.36
C ILE A 523 19.07 0.04 6.54
N GLU A 524 18.57 -0.28 7.73
CA GLU A 524 19.32 -0.28 9.00
C GLU A 524 20.70 -0.95 8.90
N ASN A 525 20.79 -2.12 8.29
CA ASN A 525 22.07 -2.83 8.22
C ASN A 525 23.10 -2.18 7.27
N VAL A 526 22.65 -1.53 6.19
CA VAL A 526 23.52 -0.72 5.31
C VAL A 526 24.08 0.46 6.11
N LEU A 527 23.26 1.06 6.97
CA LEU A 527 23.65 2.12 7.89
C LEU A 527 24.63 1.61 8.94
N ASN A 528 24.43 0.40 9.47
CA ASN A 528 25.35 -0.28 10.39
C ASN A 528 26.71 -0.61 9.77
N ALA A 529 26.90 -0.46 8.46
CA ALA A 529 28.20 -0.59 7.82
C ALA A 529 28.95 0.76 7.70
N LEU A 530 28.28 1.90 7.89
CA LEU A 530 28.88 3.24 7.91
C LEU A 530 29.67 3.48 9.23
N PRO A 531 30.52 4.53 9.31
CA PRO A 531 31.29 4.86 10.52
C PRO A 531 30.45 4.90 11.80
N GLN A 532 31.04 4.48 12.93
CA GLN A 532 30.36 4.30 14.22
C GLN A 532 29.51 5.52 14.67
N PRO A 533 29.94 6.77 14.47
CA PRO A 533 29.11 7.94 14.76
C PRO A 533 27.77 8.00 14.01
N LEU A 534 27.72 7.50 12.76
CA LEU A 534 26.49 7.40 11.96
C LEU A 534 25.59 6.26 12.45
N ARG A 535 26.16 5.19 13.02
CA ARG A 535 25.38 4.07 13.57
C ARG A 535 24.57 4.49 14.80
N ILE A 536 25.20 5.26 15.69
CA ILE A 536 24.58 5.72 16.94
C ILE A 536 23.46 6.73 16.68
N LEU A 537 23.55 7.54 15.62
CA LEU A 537 22.47 8.43 15.14
C LEU A 537 21.19 7.67 14.78
N ILE A 538 21.31 6.37 14.46
CA ILE A 538 20.28 5.58 13.77
C ILE A 538 19.65 4.53 14.69
N SER A 539 20.36 4.03 15.70
CA SER A 539 19.80 3.23 16.80
C SER A 539 18.80 3.99 17.70
N THR A 540 18.45 5.21 17.30
CA THR A 540 17.65 6.21 18.02
C THR A 540 16.21 6.26 17.52
N PHE A 541 15.94 5.56 16.41
CA PHE A 541 14.61 5.38 15.85
C PHE A 541 13.96 4.16 16.51
N PRO A 542 12.82 4.32 17.20
CA PRO A 542 12.00 3.18 17.57
C PRO A 542 11.47 2.54 16.28
N ASP A 543 11.67 1.22 16.16
CA ASP A 543 10.95 0.30 15.26
C ASP A 543 11.03 0.52 13.73
N ASN A 544 11.93 1.39 13.23
CA ASN A 544 12.03 1.68 11.79
C ASN A 544 13.18 0.95 11.08
N ILE A 545 12.83 0.01 10.20
CA ILE A 545 13.78 -0.78 9.37
C ILE A 545 14.49 0.09 8.29
N SER A 546 14.04 1.33 8.07
CA SER A 546 14.72 2.29 7.18
C SER A 546 14.63 3.73 7.67
N VAL A 547 15.68 4.52 7.43
CA VAL A 547 15.74 5.95 7.80
C VAL A 547 15.67 6.84 6.55
N PRO A 548 14.74 7.82 6.48
CA PRO A 548 14.68 8.79 5.40
C PRO A 548 15.72 9.90 5.61
N LEU A 549 16.57 10.12 4.61
CA LEU A 549 17.64 11.12 4.64
C LEU A 549 17.34 12.26 3.66
N GLU A 550 17.74 13.48 4.01
CA GLU A 550 17.81 14.59 3.05
C GLU A 550 18.91 14.22 2.03
N PRO A 551 18.57 14.08 0.73
CA PRO A 551 19.49 13.51 -0.26
C PRO A 551 20.79 14.29 -0.46
N LEU A 552 20.75 15.63 -0.41
CA LEU A 552 21.90 16.49 -0.70
C LEU A 552 22.84 16.59 0.51
N SER A 553 22.29 16.77 1.72
CA SER A 553 23.01 16.66 2.98
C SER A 553 23.73 15.32 3.07
N TYR A 554 23.03 14.20 2.81
CA TYR A 554 23.67 12.89 2.82
C TYR A 554 24.75 12.74 1.74
N THR A 555 24.57 13.38 0.58
CA THR A 555 25.59 13.43 -0.49
C THR A 555 26.90 14.04 0.03
N TYR A 556 26.85 15.23 0.64
CA TYR A 556 28.04 15.88 1.19
C TYR A 556 28.64 15.12 2.37
N VAL A 557 27.82 14.43 3.16
CA VAL A 557 28.32 13.54 4.22
C VAL A 557 29.13 12.41 3.63
N LEU A 558 28.58 11.71 2.64
CA LEU A 558 29.27 10.62 1.98
C LEU A 558 30.54 11.10 1.27
N GLU A 559 30.52 12.30 0.69
CA GLU A 559 31.70 12.95 0.10
C GLU A 559 32.78 13.21 1.15
N SER A 560 32.39 13.77 2.30
CA SER A 560 33.28 14.05 3.43
C SER A 560 33.91 12.77 3.97
N LEU A 561 33.13 11.69 4.12
CA LEU A 561 33.64 10.38 4.53
C LEU A 561 34.65 9.82 3.53
N CYS A 562 34.42 10.00 2.22
CA CYS A 562 35.37 9.61 1.19
C CYS A 562 36.69 10.38 1.35
N TYR A 563 36.64 11.70 1.56
CA TYR A 563 37.86 12.51 1.75
C TYR A 563 38.58 12.20 3.06
N ILE A 564 37.87 11.87 4.14
CA ILE A 564 38.48 11.36 5.38
C ILE A 564 39.27 10.09 5.10
N ARG A 565 38.67 9.13 4.37
CA ARG A 565 39.34 7.86 4.02
C ARG A 565 40.55 8.06 3.11
N LEU A 566 40.51 9.06 2.22
CA LEU A 566 41.62 9.46 1.36
C LEU A 566 42.63 10.41 2.03
N GLN A 567 42.36 10.83 3.27
CA GLN A 567 43.14 11.84 4.01
C GLN A 567 43.30 13.18 3.25
N ASN A 568 42.31 13.58 2.45
CA ASN A 568 42.31 14.83 1.71
C ASN A 568 41.59 15.95 2.49
N PHE A 569 42.32 16.59 3.41
CA PHE A 569 41.74 17.59 4.32
C PHE A 569 41.29 18.88 3.62
N ALA A 570 41.89 19.25 2.50
CA ALA A 570 41.52 20.45 1.75
C ALA A 570 40.11 20.30 1.15
N LEU A 571 39.85 19.18 0.47
CA LEU A 571 38.54 18.90 -0.10
C LEU A 571 37.51 18.56 0.98
N LEU A 572 37.93 17.91 2.07
CA LEU A 572 37.08 17.69 3.24
C LEU A 572 36.55 19.01 3.82
N LYS A 573 37.41 20.03 3.97
CA LYS A 573 37.00 21.36 4.45
C LYS A 573 35.98 22.00 3.52
N LYS A 574 36.17 21.88 2.21
CA LYS A 574 35.22 22.38 1.20
C LYS A 574 33.87 21.67 1.29
N SER A 575 33.86 20.34 1.31
CA SER A 575 32.64 19.53 1.43
C SER A 575 31.88 19.80 2.73
N THR A 576 32.60 19.91 3.85
CA THR A 576 31.98 20.23 5.15
C THR A 576 31.35 21.63 5.14
N ARG A 577 31.97 22.60 4.44
CA ARG A 577 31.41 23.95 4.31
C ARG A 577 30.12 23.92 3.49
N CYS A 578 30.08 23.22 2.36
CA CYS A 578 28.84 23.07 1.58
C CYS A 578 27.70 22.44 2.42
N LEU A 579 28.02 21.45 3.26
CA LEU A 579 27.04 20.85 4.18
C LEU A 579 26.53 21.83 5.25
N VAL A 580 27.40 22.73 5.75
CA VAL A 580 27.01 23.78 6.70
C VAL A 580 26.14 24.83 6.02
N ASP A 581 26.56 25.32 4.85
CA ASP A 581 25.80 26.30 4.07
C ASP A 581 24.40 25.75 3.72
N ARG A 582 24.29 24.44 3.48
CA ARG A 582 23.01 23.76 3.24
C ARG A 582 22.02 23.87 4.41
N LEU A 583 22.47 24.05 5.66
CA LEU A 583 21.56 24.21 6.80
C LEU A 583 20.65 25.43 6.65
N ASP A 584 21.14 26.49 6.00
CA ASP A 584 20.39 27.73 5.84
C ASP A 584 19.23 27.57 4.83
N ASP A 585 19.32 26.58 3.94
CA ASP A 585 18.26 26.26 2.97
C ASP A 585 17.18 25.33 3.54
N LEU A 586 17.45 24.64 4.65
CA LEU A 586 16.55 23.63 5.21
C LEU A 586 15.46 24.28 6.06
N THR A 587 14.20 23.97 5.73
CA THR A 587 13.03 24.44 6.47
C THR A 587 12.45 23.37 7.40
N ASP A 588 12.76 22.08 7.16
CA ASP A 588 12.26 20.98 7.98
C ASP A 588 13.18 20.71 9.17
N ASN A 589 12.68 20.98 10.38
CA ASN A 589 13.37 20.71 11.64
C ASN A 589 13.89 19.26 11.76
N TYR A 590 13.21 18.28 11.14
CA TYR A 590 13.71 16.91 11.05
C TYR A 590 15.06 16.88 10.30
N TYR A 591 15.11 17.38 9.08
CA TYR A 591 16.33 17.38 8.26
C TYR A 591 17.43 18.29 8.83
N ILE A 592 17.07 19.38 9.50
CA ILE A 592 18.02 20.24 10.22
C ILE A 592 18.72 19.44 11.32
N VAL A 593 17.98 18.70 12.15
CA VAL A 593 18.56 17.86 13.21
C VAL A 593 19.56 16.86 12.62
N PHE A 594 19.16 16.11 11.58
CA PHE A 594 20.05 15.13 10.94
C PHE A 594 21.31 15.78 10.34
N THR A 595 21.14 16.90 9.64
CA THR A 595 22.26 17.62 9.01
C THR A 595 23.24 18.15 10.06
N ARG A 596 22.75 18.68 11.19
CA ARG A 596 23.62 19.11 12.31
C ARG A 596 24.38 17.94 12.92
N MET A 597 23.71 16.81 13.15
CA MET A 597 24.38 15.62 13.66
C MET A 597 25.45 15.13 12.70
N TYR A 598 25.20 15.15 11.38
CA TYR A 598 26.20 14.81 10.38
C TYR A 598 27.45 15.71 10.42
N ILE A 599 27.27 17.02 10.58
CA ILE A 599 28.41 17.93 10.73
C ILE A 599 29.18 17.59 12.00
N GLY A 600 28.49 17.34 13.11
CA GLY A 600 29.10 16.89 14.36
C GLY A 600 29.95 15.62 14.18
N ILE A 601 29.45 14.67 13.38
CA ILE A 601 30.15 13.41 13.06
C ILE A 601 31.43 13.68 12.28
N ILE A 602 31.36 14.53 11.25
CA ILE A 602 32.55 14.89 10.45
C ILE A 602 33.60 15.57 11.34
N LYS A 603 33.17 16.44 12.27
CA LYS A 603 34.05 17.08 13.25
C LYS A 603 34.68 16.09 14.22
N TYR A 604 33.92 15.10 14.68
CA TYR A 604 34.44 14.02 15.51
C TYR A 604 35.52 13.19 14.78
N GLU A 605 35.28 12.82 13.52
CA GLU A 605 36.27 12.10 12.70
C GLU A 605 37.52 12.95 12.42
N GLN A 606 37.40 14.28 12.41
CA GLN A 606 38.52 15.23 12.34
C GLN A 606 39.29 15.39 13.67
N ASN A 607 38.87 14.72 14.75
CA ASN A 607 39.37 14.93 16.12
C ASN A 607 39.11 16.35 16.67
N ASP A 608 38.09 17.03 16.17
CA ASP A 608 37.60 18.33 16.67
C ASP A 608 36.40 18.10 17.60
N ASP A 609 36.68 17.54 18.77
CA ASP A 609 35.66 17.16 19.74
C ASP A 609 34.85 18.37 20.25
N GLN A 610 35.45 19.56 20.29
CA GLN A 610 34.77 20.76 20.77
C GLN A 610 33.68 21.21 19.77
N SER A 611 34.01 21.28 18.48
CA SER A 611 33.01 21.58 17.46
C SER A 611 31.98 20.46 17.36
N ALA A 612 32.40 19.20 17.48
CA ALA A 612 31.51 18.05 17.50
C ALA A 612 30.43 18.21 18.61
N CYS A 613 30.84 18.45 19.86
CA CYS A 613 29.91 18.69 20.98
C CYS A 613 28.90 19.81 20.70
N ARG A 614 29.35 20.93 20.11
CA ARG A 614 28.46 22.07 19.80
C ARG A 614 27.36 21.68 18.81
N TRP A 615 27.71 20.93 17.76
CA TRP A 615 26.74 20.48 16.76
C TRP A 615 25.76 19.46 17.33
N PHE A 616 26.21 18.50 18.13
CA PHE A 616 25.31 17.55 18.79
C PHE A 616 24.39 18.21 19.81
N GLY A 617 24.90 19.13 20.63
CA GLY A 617 24.07 19.89 21.58
C GLY A 617 23.03 20.75 20.87
N SER A 618 23.41 21.37 19.75
CA SER A 618 22.48 22.14 18.92
C SER A 618 21.37 21.27 18.31
N ALA A 619 21.71 20.07 17.84
CA ALA A 619 20.75 19.10 17.32
C ALA A 619 19.79 18.61 18.43
N TYR A 620 20.31 18.35 19.63
CA TYR A 620 19.51 17.95 20.81
C TYR A 620 18.42 18.96 21.16
N ILE A 621 18.79 20.24 21.20
CA ILE A 621 17.86 21.32 21.54
C ILE A 621 16.68 21.35 20.56
N ILE A 622 16.94 21.27 19.25
CA ILE A 622 15.87 21.24 18.24
C ILE A 622 15.03 19.97 18.35
N ALA A 623 15.67 18.79 18.51
CA ALA A 623 14.95 17.53 18.61
C ALA A 623 13.92 17.50 19.76
N ASN A 624 14.23 18.15 20.88
CA ASN A 624 13.30 18.26 22.02
C ASN A 624 12.11 19.19 21.78
N THR A 625 12.18 20.09 20.79
CA THR A 625 11.05 20.94 20.38
C THR A 625 10.10 20.26 19.40
N LEU A 626 10.48 19.09 18.86
CA LEU A 626 9.65 18.36 17.88
C LEU A 626 8.54 17.54 18.57
N PRO A 627 7.30 17.54 18.02
CA PRO A 627 6.21 16.71 18.51
C PRO A 627 6.57 15.21 18.55
N PRO A 628 6.01 14.42 19.48
CA PRO A 628 6.29 12.98 19.61
C PRO A 628 5.87 12.14 18.38
N VAL A 629 5.01 12.68 17.52
CA VAL A 629 4.53 12.02 16.29
C VAL A 629 5.61 11.96 15.18
N PHE A 630 6.64 12.80 15.25
CA PHE A 630 7.76 12.71 14.32
C PHE A 630 8.73 11.62 14.76
N CYS A 631 9.24 10.84 13.82
CA CYS A 631 10.34 9.87 14.04
C CYS A 631 11.64 10.61 14.44
N LYS A 632 11.70 11.25 15.61
CA LYS A 632 12.86 12.01 16.06
C LYS A 632 13.89 11.08 16.73
N PRO A 633 15.19 11.42 16.70
CA PRO A 633 16.18 10.74 17.53
C PRO A 633 15.76 10.85 19.01
N SER A 634 15.80 9.74 19.76
CA SER A 634 15.55 9.82 21.20
C SER A 634 16.58 10.71 21.90
N SER A 635 16.13 11.48 22.89
CA SER A 635 16.98 12.35 23.72
C SER A 635 18.16 11.58 24.31
N ASP A 636 17.92 10.35 24.75
CA ASP A 636 18.92 9.45 25.35
C ASP A 636 20.05 9.08 24.38
N SER A 637 19.75 9.06 23.09
CA SER A 637 20.73 8.70 22.07
C SER A 637 21.71 9.83 21.75
N ILE A 638 21.23 11.07 21.72
CA ILE A 638 22.11 12.23 21.55
C ILE A 638 22.99 12.39 22.79
N MET A 639 22.46 12.07 23.98
CA MET A 639 23.23 11.99 25.22
C MET A 639 24.28 10.87 25.20
N THR A 640 23.98 9.73 24.57
CA THR A 640 24.97 8.66 24.33
C THR A 640 26.14 9.16 23.50
N TYR A 641 25.90 10.01 22.49
CA TYR A 641 26.96 10.59 21.68
C TYR A 641 27.86 11.54 22.49
N LEU A 642 27.23 12.43 23.28
CA LEU A 642 27.96 13.31 24.20
C LEU A 642 28.78 12.50 25.21
N ALA A 643 28.27 11.36 25.68
CA ALA A 643 29.00 10.44 26.56
C ALA A 643 30.18 9.73 25.87
N CYS A 644 30.04 9.31 24.60
CA CYS A 644 31.15 8.75 23.82
C CYS A 644 32.27 9.78 23.57
N LEU A 645 31.91 11.03 23.29
CA LEU A 645 32.84 12.15 23.18
C LEU A 645 33.61 12.39 24.49
N LEU A 646 32.89 12.41 25.62
CA LEU A 646 33.50 12.55 26.94
C LEU A 646 34.47 11.39 27.23
N ASN A 647 34.09 10.14 26.94
CA ASN A 647 34.96 8.98 27.12
C ASN A 647 36.22 9.02 26.23
N ARG A 648 36.13 9.54 24.99
CA ARG A 648 37.29 9.72 24.11
C ARG A 648 38.26 10.76 24.66
N ARG A 649 37.75 11.89 25.16
CA ARG A 649 38.55 12.91 25.85
C ARG A 649 39.24 12.34 27.08
N PHE A 650 38.52 11.60 27.92
CA PHE A 650 39.09 10.89 29.07
C PHE A 650 40.22 9.91 28.68
N ARG A 651 40.08 9.18 27.57
CA ARG A 651 41.12 8.25 27.09
C ARG A 651 42.32 8.92 26.40
N THR A 652 42.15 10.14 25.88
CA THR A 652 43.19 10.88 25.14
C THR A 652 43.88 11.96 25.97
N GLY A 653 43.45 12.18 27.22
CA GLY A 653 44.04 13.16 28.13
C GLY A 653 43.81 14.62 27.71
N ARG A 654 42.79 14.87 26.87
CA ARG A 654 42.45 16.19 26.32
C ARG A 654 41.21 16.81 26.97
#